data_AF-A0A951DKM8-F1
#
_entry.id   AF-A0A951DKM8-F1
#
_cell.length_a   1.000
_cell.length_b   1.000
_cell.length_c   1.000
_cell.angle_alpha   90.00
_cell.angle_beta   90.00
_cell.angle_gamma   90.00
#
_symmetry.space_group_name_H-M   'P 1'
#
loop_
_entity.id
_entity.type
_entity.pdbx_description
1 polymer ?
#
loop_
_entity_poly.entity_id
_entity_poly.type
_entity_poly.pdbx_seq_one_letter_code
_entity_poly.pdbx_strand_id
1 'polypeptide(L)'
;MRALSNYLAQRPDAATFLLATDLERSLRELFAKHEGLLPQPFKIFPADETQPPILGFPVAESAVLKDLENKLERWLADETGWQVNRAAEAKEKAQLALNVYIGSLMKAAENALLSNLVNDYHAVFWLAHSLDLARHFSAIPRRVSAVDTQAGRALGDTLKYRIVGRWVSETREQMTQLAAKAAPLLEGEEQRGLAFVRLLQDDVLILSEEFIGPDLRELRSFLNGYLRRDFQSFRDCFERMRTTAAELLQRDRSFRAAIPLFGVSAEQGVPLALLLDPRFHAFFFEHPAAQNAITREEREQFQLIARRLREFAVLNQLRRGIVWMAAQPDGQIVSADRRYGAIWSRSTRPMDFGRPGVVDPTVHRFGMIYDISAFSETLGNIRRGGGKEEIRSYRQMLLFQRHLETIAQRHLLQFEKFLGDGAFYTTRRALRLIRAAVEIQRFYSEMKRKGFAFNKGLRIALNYGYYRLLPLKAASDTGDRITEFYGLGIVELSRLTTGKSNREIEEIGGFLVAHGYDAAKVQQFFAPLARGVDVIDKTQHAREFYAYLDGNGHLVNEGIVASMALLQELSNELANEAQPLSRLRTAYGNYIAFAPAIPGVELLGMRLLGMTALKGLDKIEVAEIAPFSSGEVDEVVPLDSSESLVTLLRHDFHLQQELSSSGAWRAATSIDTTTSEQALQSEIVICVRARSNDVEDEVLIGEWDPRSDDVRRPLRMPRGDFQRLFALRGELTAEILADRKQSVRELYDRLSLQTLIPDLAFAPYRDGGEYDAYLLGEEVEKL
;
A
#
# COMPACT_ATOMS: atom_id res chain seq x y z
N MET A 1 10.04 22.24 -1.18
CA MET A 1 10.32 23.23 -2.25
C MET A 1 10.82 22.58 -3.55
N ARG A 2 11.86 21.74 -3.52
CA ARG A 2 12.40 21.08 -4.73
C ARG A 2 11.36 20.25 -5.53
N ALA A 3 10.47 19.52 -4.86
CA ALA A 3 9.40 18.78 -5.54
C ALA A 3 8.42 19.71 -6.28
N LEU A 4 8.09 20.86 -5.68
CA LEU A 4 7.22 21.87 -6.26
C LEU A 4 7.88 22.60 -7.43
N SER A 5 9.18 22.93 -7.34
CA SER A 5 9.91 23.53 -8.47
C SER A 5 10.01 22.56 -9.64
N ASN A 6 10.29 21.28 -9.39
CA ASN A 6 10.32 20.25 -10.43
C ASN A 6 8.95 20.08 -11.09
N TYR A 7 7.88 20.09 -10.29
CA TYR A 7 6.51 20.05 -10.78
C TYR A 7 6.16 21.22 -11.69
N LEU A 8 6.49 22.45 -11.28
CA LEU A 8 6.24 23.64 -12.08
C LEU A 8 7.09 23.68 -13.35
N ALA A 9 8.35 23.24 -13.28
CA ALA A 9 9.25 23.17 -14.44
C ALA A 9 8.75 22.21 -15.53
N GLN A 10 8.01 21.17 -15.15
CA GLN A 10 7.39 20.22 -16.10
C GLN A 10 6.15 20.78 -16.81
N ARG A 11 5.70 22.00 -16.47
CA ARG A 11 4.46 22.58 -17.01
C ARG A 11 4.74 23.84 -17.83
N PRO A 12 4.53 23.80 -19.15
CA PRO A 12 4.89 24.90 -20.06
C PRO A 12 4.15 26.20 -19.73
N ASP A 13 2.91 26.10 -19.27
CA ASP A 13 2.10 27.26 -18.89
C ASP A 13 2.68 28.04 -17.69
N ALA A 14 3.48 27.40 -16.83
CA ALA A 14 4.19 28.09 -15.75
C ALA A 14 5.25 29.05 -16.30
N ALA A 15 5.92 28.66 -17.40
CA ALA A 15 7.01 29.43 -18.02
C ALA A 15 6.53 30.73 -18.69
N THR A 16 5.22 30.89 -18.90
CA THR A 16 4.64 32.15 -19.41
C THR A 16 4.78 33.29 -18.40
N PHE A 17 4.69 32.99 -17.10
CA PHE A 17 4.65 33.99 -16.03
C PHE A 17 5.82 33.89 -15.04
N LEU A 18 6.56 32.77 -15.05
CA LEU A 18 7.67 32.49 -14.14
C LEU A 18 8.93 32.10 -14.92
N LEU A 19 10.08 32.56 -14.44
CA LEU A 19 11.38 32.20 -15.01
C LEU A 19 11.80 30.80 -14.52
N ALA A 20 12.01 29.87 -15.45
CA ALA A 20 12.31 28.47 -15.15
C ALA A 20 13.60 28.28 -14.34
N THR A 21 14.62 29.09 -14.62
CA THR A 21 15.94 29.05 -13.97
C THR A 21 15.90 29.47 -12.50
N ASP A 22 14.89 30.26 -12.10
CA ASP A 22 14.79 30.90 -10.78
C ASP A 22 13.48 30.52 -10.06
N LEU A 23 12.87 29.38 -10.40
CA LEU A 23 11.59 28.95 -9.82
C LEU A 23 11.64 28.86 -8.29
N GLU A 24 12.68 28.23 -7.73
CA GLU A 24 12.77 28.07 -6.27
C GLU A 24 12.87 29.41 -5.55
N ARG A 25 13.68 30.34 -6.07
CA ARG A 25 13.80 31.70 -5.55
C ARG A 25 12.48 32.46 -5.68
N SER A 26 11.85 32.40 -6.85
CA SER A 26 10.55 33.05 -7.11
C SER A 26 9.49 32.58 -6.12
N LEU A 27 9.43 31.29 -5.84
CA LEU A 27 8.50 30.74 -4.85
C LEU A 27 8.80 31.24 -3.44
N ARG A 28 10.08 31.30 -3.04
CA ARG A 28 10.47 31.86 -1.75
C ARG A 28 10.12 33.34 -1.64
N GLU A 29 10.27 34.13 -2.70
CA GLU A 29 9.92 35.56 -2.68
C GLU A 29 8.41 35.78 -2.60
N LEU A 30 7.62 35.03 -3.39
CA LEU A 30 6.16 35.16 -3.43
C LEU A 30 5.50 34.67 -2.13
N PHE A 31 6.04 33.62 -1.50
CA PHE A 31 5.45 32.94 -0.34
C PHE A 31 6.35 32.96 0.90
N ALA A 32 7.26 33.95 1.01
CA ALA A 32 8.35 34.05 2.00
C ALA A 32 7.92 33.88 3.47
N LYS A 33 6.71 34.32 3.81
CA LYS A 33 6.19 34.30 5.18
C LYS A 33 5.71 32.93 5.62
N HIS A 34 5.68 31.95 4.71
CA HIS A 34 4.95 30.71 4.91
C HIS A 34 5.67 29.53 4.23
N GLU A 35 6.87 29.19 4.69
CA GLU A 35 7.49 27.93 4.29
C GLU A 35 6.53 26.76 4.58
N GLY A 36 6.29 25.91 3.58
CA GLY A 36 5.32 24.82 3.68
C GLY A 36 3.85 25.22 3.59
N LEU A 37 3.52 26.42 3.07
CA LEU A 37 2.13 26.82 2.81
C LEU A 37 1.50 26.11 1.62
N LEU A 38 2.28 25.94 0.55
CA LEU A 38 1.79 25.36 -0.69
C LEU A 38 1.78 23.83 -0.57
N PRO A 39 0.67 23.17 -0.94
CA PRO A 39 0.59 21.72 -0.89
C PRO A 39 1.56 21.11 -1.90
N GLN A 40 2.20 20.01 -1.51
CA GLN A 40 3.13 19.29 -2.38
C GLN A 40 2.40 18.24 -3.23
N PRO A 41 2.62 18.20 -4.56
CA PRO A 41 1.99 17.21 -5.42
C PRO A 41 2.51 15.80 -5.13
N PHE A 42 1.62 14.82 -5.24
CA PHE A 42 1.86 13.40 -5.02
C PHE A 42 2.22 12.70 -6.34
N LYS A 43 2.96 11.58 -6.23
CA LYS A 43 3.16 10.66 -7.36
C LYS A 43 1.87 9.86 -7.60
N ILE A 44 1.30 9.98 -8.78
CA ILE A 44 0.13 9.24 -9.25
C ILE A 44 0.61 8.27 -10.33
N PHE A 45 0.37 6.98 -10.13
CA PHE A 45 0.87 5.92 -10.99
C PHE A 45 -0.23 5.43 -11.94
N PRO A 46 0.08 5.24 -13.24
CA PRO A 46 -0.79 4.53 -14.17
C PRO A 46 -1.09 3.10 -13.72
N ALA A 47 -2.14 2.49 -14.27
CA ALA A 47 -2.58 1.14 -13.89
C ALA A 47 -1.49 0.06 -13.97
N ASP A 48 -0.61 0.14 -14.98
CA ASP A 48 0.47 -0.83 -15.21
C ASP A 48 1.67 -0.65 -14.26
N GLU A 49 1.77 0.53 -13.64
CA GLU A 49 2.91 0.99 -12.84
C GLU A 49 4.30 0.77 -13.48
N THR A 50 4.34 0.68 -14.81
CA THR A 50 5.59 0.59 -15.58
C THR A 50 6.03 1.96 -16.09
N GLN A 51 5.06 2.84 -16.29
CA GLN A 51 5.27 4.20 -16.76
C GLN A 51 5.68 5.13 -15.61
N PRO A 52 6.44 6.20 -15.90
CA PRO A 52 6.81 7.17 -14.88
C PRO A 52 5.56 7.83 -14.28
N PRO A 53 5.50 8.00 -12.95
CA PRO A 53 4.33 8.61 -12.31
C PRO A 53 4.21 10.08 -12.71
N ILE A 54 2.98 10.54 -12.86
CA ILE A 54 2.69 11.97 -12.95
C ILE A 54 2.66 12.57 -11.55
N LEU A 55 2.90 13.87 -11.45
CA LEU A 55 2.76 14.62 -10.20
C LEU A 55 1.41 15.34 -10.18
N GLY A 56 0.66 15.20 -9.10
CA GLY A 56 -0.65 15.84 -8.94
C GLY A 56 -1.34 15.51 -7.61
N PHE A 57 -2.64 15.82 -7.52
CA PHE A 57 -3.45 15.61 -6.34
C PHE A 57 -4.63 14.69 -6.69
N PRO A 58 -4.63 13.41 -6.27
CA PRO A 58 -5.72 12.51 -6.57
C PRO A 58 -6.92 12.86 -5.70
N VAL A 59 -8.01 13.34 -6.31
CA VAL A 59 -9.24 13.74 -5.59
C VAL A 59 -10.41 12.88 -6.06
N ALA A 60 -11.16 12.34 -5.12
CA ALA A 60 -12.31 11.51 -5.41
C ALA A 60 -13.50 12.37 -5.83
N GLU A 61 -14.18 11.96 -6.90
CA GLU A 61 -15.45 12.55 -7.29
C GLU A 61 -16.56 12.03 -6.35
N SER A 62 -16.72 12.68 -5.20
CA SER A 62 -17.69 12.26 -4.17
C SER A 62 -19.04 12.97 -4.31
N ALA A 63 -20.09 12.31 -3.81
CA ALA A 63 -21.43 12.89 -3.78
C ALA A 63 -21.49 14.21 -2.98
N VAL A 64 -20.65 14.34 -1.95
CA VAL A 64 -20.57 15.55 -1.12
C VAL A 64 -20.04 16.74 -1.91
N LEU A 65 -19.00 16.56 -2.73
CA LEU A 65 -18.47 17.64 -3.56
C LEU A 65 -19.46 18.05 -4.66
N LYS A 66 -20.15 17.08 -5.29
CA LYS A 66 -21.22 17.36 -6.25
C LYS A 66 -22.38 18.14 -5.63
N ASP A 67 -22.81 17.75 -4.43
CA ASP A 67 -23.85 18.47 -3.69
C ASP A 67 -23.39 19.89 -3.29
N LEU A 68 -22.12 20.06 -2.93
CA LEU A 68 -21.53 21.37 -2.64
C LEU A 68 -21.55 22.29 -3.87
N GLU A 69 -21.17 21.78 -5.04
CA GLU A 69 -21.22 22.50 -6.32
C GLU A 69 -22.66 22.92 -6.66
N ASN A 70 -23.62 22.01 -6.55
CA ASN A 70 -25.04 22.31 -6.78
C ASN A 70 -25.58 23.41 -5.84
N LYS A 71 -25.17 23.40 -4.56
CA LYS A 71 -25.53 24.42 -3.59
C LYS A 71 -24.89 25.77 -3.90
N LEU A 72 -23.63 25.79 -4.33
CA LEU A 72 -22.94 26.99 -4.81
C LEU A 72 -23.69 27.59 -6.01
N GLU A 73 -24.03 26.76 -7.01
CA GLU A 73 -24.77 27.21 -8.18
C GLU A 73 -26.12 27.82 -7.81
N ARG A 74 -26.87 27.16 -6.91
CA ARG A 74 -28.16 27.65 -6.44
C ARG A 74 -28.05 28.99 -5.73
N TRP A 75 -27.09 29.13 -4.81
CA TRP A 75 -26.83 30.41 -4.15
C TRP A 75 -26.51 31.50 -5.17
N LEU A 76 -25.65 31.23 -6.16
CA LEU A 76 -25.28 32.22 -7.16
C LEU A 76 -26.43 32.62 -8.08
N ALA A 77 -27.34 31.71 -8.41
CA ALA A 77 -28.54 32.03 -9.17
C ALA A 77 -29.45 33.00 -8.38
N ASP A 78 -29.73 32.70 -7.12
CA ASP A 78 -30.56 33.53 -6.25
C ASP A 78 -29.88 34.89 -5.93
N GLU A 79 -28.57 34.89 -5.68
CA GLU A 79 -27.78 36.10 -5.44
C GLU A 79 -27.72 37.02 -6.65
N THR A 80 -27.49 36.46 -7.84
CA THR A 80 -27.47 37.25 -9.09
C THR A 80 -28.82 37.87 -9.35
N GLY A 81 -29.91 37.10 -9.20
CA GLY A 81 -31.28 37.60 -9.34
C GLY A 81 -31.60 38.72 -8.36
N TRP A 82 -31.17 38.59 -7.10
CA TRP A 82 -31.34 39.65 -6.10
C TRP A 82 -30.52 40.91 -6.42
N GLN A 83 -29.25 40.78 -6.81
CA GLN A 83 -28.39 41.93 -7.10
C GLN A 83 -28.89 42.78 -8.28
N VAL A 84 -29.53 42.14 -9.27
CA VAL A 84 -30.15 42.79 -10.43
C VAL A 84 -31.51 43.40 -10.07
N ASN A 85 -32.42 42.62 -9.49
CA ASN A 85 -33.82 43.04 -9.31
C ASN A 85 -34.09 43.82 -8.01
N ARG A 86 -33.20 43.68 -7.01
CA ARG A 86 -33.30 44.32 -5.68
C ARG A 86 -34.60 44.06 -4.89
N ALA A 87 -35.36 43.02 -5.23
CA ALA A 87 -36.56 42.61 -4.49
C ALA A 87 -36.24 42.07 -3.09
N ALA A 88 -37.09 42.39 -2.10
CA ALA A 88 -36.89 41.99 -0.70
C ALA A 88 -36.96 40.47 -0.50
N GLU A 89 -37.96 39.80 -1.09
CA GLU A 89 -38.11 38.33 -1.03
C GLU A 89 -36.91 37.59 -1.64
N ALA A 90 -36.35 38.14 -2.72
CA ALA A 90 -35.17 37.57 -3.37
C ALA A 90 -33.91 37.66 -2.47
N LYS A 91 -33.82 38.69 -1.62
CA LYS A 91 -32.72 38.85 -0.64
C LYS A 91 -32.72 37.74 0.39
N GLU A 92 -33.88 37.45 0.97
CA GLU A 92 -34.03 36.42 2.00
C GLU A 92 -33.72 35.03 1.41
N LYS A 93 -34.25 34.75 0.21
CA LYS A 93 -33.97 33.51 -0.51
C LYS A 93 -32.47 33.33 -0.78
N ALA A 94 -31.79 34.38 -1.26
CA ALA A 94 -30.35 34.34 -1.51
C ALA A 94 -29.54 34.14 -0.22
N GLN A 95 -29.92 34.79 0.89
CA GLN A 95 -29.27 34.59 2.18
C GLN A 95 -29.46 33.16 2.71
N LEU A 96 -30.67 32.59 2.57
CA LEU A 96 -30.93 31.21 2.99
C LEU A 96 -30.09 30.21 2.16
N ALA A 97 -30.03 30.40 0.84
CA ALA A 97 -29.21 29.57 -0.03
C ALA A 97 -27.71 29.67 0.32
N LEU A 98 -27.23 30.89 0.63
CA LEU A 98 -25.87 31.13 1.10
C LEU A 98 -25.58 30.35 2.39
N ASN A 99 -26.46 30.44 3.39
CA ASN A 99 -26.28 29.76 4.68
C ASN A 99 -26.21 28.23 4.52
N VAL A 100 -27.05 27.66 3.64
CA VAL A 100 -27.05 26.21 3.35
C VAL A 100 -25.75 25.78 2.67
N TYR A 101 -25.29 26.56 1.69
CA TYR A 101 -24.03 26.32 1.00
C TYR A 101 -22.83 26.43 1.96
N ILE A 102 -22.72 27.53 2.71
CA ILE A 102 -21.63 27.77 3.67
C ILE A 102 -21.61 26.70 4.76
N GLY A 103 -22.76 26.29 5.30
CA GLY A 103 -22.82 25.21 6.27
C GLY A 103 -22.30 23.87 5.73
N SER A 104 -22.50 23.60 4.44
CA SER A 104 -21.96 22.39 3.78
C SER A 104 -20.47 22.52 3.48
N LEU A 105 -20.04 23.70 3.02
CA LEU A 105 -18.64 24.04 2.76
C LEU A 105 -17.79 23.90 4.03
N MET A 106 -18.26 24.45 5.14
CA MET A 106 -17.54 24.41 6.42
C MET A 106 -17.43 23.01 7.00
N LYS A 107 -18.43 22.14 6.81
CA LYS A 107 -18.34 20.72 7.21
C LYS A 107 -17.25 19.97 6.44
N ALA A 108 -17.16 20.18 5.13
CA ALA A 108 -16.11 19.56 4.32
C ALA A 108 -14.72 20.14 4.66
N ALA A 109 -14.63 21.46 4.87
CA ALA A 109 -13.40 22.13 5.29
C ALA A 109 -12.93 21.65 6.69
N GLU A 110 -13.84 21.48 7.64
CA GLU A 110 -13.56 20.94 8.97
C GLU A 110 -13.02 19.51 8.88
N ASN A 111 -13.67 18.64 8.09
CA ASN A 111 -13.18 17.28 7.87
C ASN A 111 -11.77 17.26 7.25
N ALA A 112 -11.52 18.10 6.24
CA ALA A 112 -10.21 18.21 5.60
C ALA A 112 -9.12 18.77 6.53
N LEU A 113 -9.49 19.66 7.45
CA LEU A 113 -8.58 20.25 8.43
C LEU A 113 -8.25 19.26 9.56
N LEU A 114 -9.27 18.64 10.17
CA LEU A 114 -9.09 17.70 11.29
C LEU A 114 -8.45 16.37 10.86
N SER A 115 -8.61 15.98 9.60
CA SER A 115 -7.98 14.75 9.06
C SER A 115 -6.54 14.97 8.59
N ASN A 116 -6.00 16.17 8.73
CA ASN A 116 -4.74 16.58 8.10
C ASN A 116 -3.48 16.02 8.81
N LEU A 117 -3.24 14.72 8.68
CA LEU A 117 -2.04 14.05 9.17
C LEU A 117 -0.87 14.30 8.19
N VAL A 118 -0.31 15.52 8.16
CA VAL A 118 0.91 15.87 7.38
C VAL A 118 0.74 15.85 5.84
N ASN A 119 -0.46 15.60 5.30
CA ASN A 119 -0.70 15.47 3.85
C ASN A 119 -1.33 16.69 3.15
N ASP A 120 -1.44 17.81 3.86
CA ASP A 120 -2.00 19.08 3.38
C ASP A 120 -3.42 18.95 2.78
N TYR A 121 -4.25 18.03 3.31
CA TYR A 121 -5.59 17.74 2.77
C TYR A 121 -6.48 18.98 2.70
N HIS A 122 -6.40 19.85 3.70
CA HIS A 122 -7.09 21.13 3.71
C HIS A 122 -6.72 21.97 2.47
N ALA A 123 -5.45 22.04 2.08
CA ALA A 123 -5.00 22.90 1.00
C ALA A 123 -5.43 22.34 -0.34
N VAL A 124 -5.41 21.01 -0.48
CA VAL A 124 -5.94 20.32 -1.66
C VAL A 124 -7.45 20.54 -1.79
N PHE A 125 -8.20 20.45 -0.68
CA PHE A 125 -9.64 20.75 -0.67
C PHE A 125 -9.92 22.16 -1.18
N TRP A 126 -9.23 23.16 -0.63
CA TRP A 126 -9.43 24.56 -1.01
C TRP A 126 -8.93 24.87 -2.43
N LEU A 127 -7.89 24.19 -2.91
CA LEU A 127 -7.49 24.24 -4.32
C LEU A 127 -8.58 23.68 -5.22
N ALA A 128 -9.13 22.51 -4.90
CA ALA A 128 -10.22 21.91 -5.67
C ALA A 128 -11.45 22.83 -5.68
N HIS A 129 -11.87 23.32 -4.52
CA HIS A 129 -13.01 24.24 -4.42
C HIS A 129 -12.76 25.59 -5.12
N SER A 130 -11.53 26.09 -5.15
CA SER A 130 -11.17 27.30 -5.92
C SER A 130 -11.35 27.14 -7.43
N LEU A 131 -11.32 25.91 -7.96
CA LEU A 131 -11.63 25.63 -9.36
C LEU A 131 -13.11 25.85 -9.65
N ASP A 132 -13.98 25.33 -8.77
CA ASP A 132 -15.42 25.48 -8.91
C ASP A 132 -15.83 26.95 -8.75
N LEU A 133 -15.26 27.64 -7.76
CA LEU A 133 -15.45 29.09 -7.59
C LEU A 133 -15.03 29.88 -8.84
N ALA A 134 -13.86 29.61 -9.42
CA ALA A 134 -13.39 30.32 -10.61
C ALA A 134 -14.31 30.10 -11.82
N ARG A 135 -14.79 28.87 -12.03
CA ARG A 135 -15.76 28.54 -13.08
C ARG A 135 -17.08 29.30 -12.89
N HIS A 136 -17.63 29.28 -11.69
CA HIS A 136 -18.91 29.94 -11.42
C HIS A 136 -18.82 31.46 -11.36
N PHE A 137 -17.77 32.02 -10.75
CA PHE A 137 -17.59 33.47 -10.63
C PHE A 137 -17.24 34.12 -11.97
N SER A 138 -16.43 33.48 -12.81
CA SER A 138 -16.17 33.97 -14.18
C SER A 138 -17.43 34.01 -15.05
N ALA A 139 -18.42 33.16 -14.77
CA ALA A 139 -19.70 33.14 -15.46
C ALA A 139 -20.72 34.20 -14.97
N ILE A 140 -20.47 34.89 -13.85
CA ILE A 140 -21.42 35.88 -13.28
C ILE A 140 -21.84 36.95 -14.29
N PRO A 141 -20.92 37.63 -15.03
CA PRO A 141 -21.33 38.66 -15.99
C PRO A 141 -22.32 38.13 -17.04
N ARG A 142 -22.14 36.88 -17.50
CA ARG A 142 -23.08 36.22 -18.42
C ARG A 142 -24.43 35.94 -17.75
N ARG A 143 -24.42 35.48 -16.50
CA ARG A 143 -25.65 35.26 -15.71
C ARG A 143 -26.43 36.56 -15.51
N VAL A 144 -25.74 37.67 -15.21
CA VAL A 144 -26.36 39.00 -15.10
C VAL A 144 -26.98 39.40 -16.44
N SER A 145 -26.25 39.26 -17.55
CA SER A 145 -26.77 39.56 -18.90
C SER A 145 -28.01 38.76 -19.28
N ALA A 146 -28.13 37.52 -18.80
CA ALA A 146 -29.29 36.67 -19.02
C ALA A 146 -30.53 37.14 -18.24
N VAL A 147 -30.36 37.78 -17.08
CA VAL A 147 -31.45 38.40 -16.31
C VAL A 147 -31.81 39.77 -16.88
N ASP A 148 -30.81 40.62 -17.10
CA ASP A 148 -30.95 41.94 -17.70
C ASP A 148 -29.70 42.27 -18.54
N THR A 149 -29.91 42.40 -19.86
CA THR A 149 -28.85 42.69 -20.81
C THR A 149 -28.19 44.06 -20.61
N GLN A 150 -28.95 45.08 -20.20
CA GLN A 150 -28.39 46.41 -19.93
C GLN A 150 -27.54 46.40 -18.66
N ALA A 151 -28.05 45.81 -17.58
CA ALA A 151 -27.31 45.64 -16.33
C ALA A 151 -26.03 44.79 -16.54
N GLY A 152 -26.09 43.74 -17.37
CA GLY A 152 -24.94 42.91 -17.66
C GLY A 152 -23.80 43.66 -18.35
N ARG A 153 -24.10 44.55 -19.30
CA ARG A 153 -23.07 45.36 -19.98
C ARG A 153 -22.46 46.44 -19.07
N ALA A 154 -23.28 47.09 -18.25
CA ALA A 154 -22.85 48.22 -17.44
C ALA A 154 -22.23 47.82 -16.10
N LEU A 155 -22.77 46.77 -15.46
CA LEU A 155 -22.49 46.41 -14.07
C LEU A 155 -22.00 44.98 -13.89
N GLY A 156 -21.94 44.15 -14.93
CA GLY A 156 -21.62 42.72 -14.83
C GLY A 156 -20.32 42.44 -14.06
N ASP A 157 -19.22 43.11 -14.42
CA ASP A 157 -17.93 42.97 -13.74
C ASP A 157 -17.97 43.51 -12.30
N THR A 158 -18.64 44.64 -12.06
CA THR A 158 -18.80 45.19 -10.70
C THR A 158 -19.62 44.27 -9.80
N LEU A 159 -20.68 43.64 -10.33
CA LEU A 159 -21.51 42.68 -9.62
C LEU A 159 -20.75 41.39 -9.34
N LYS A 160 -19.94 40.89 -10.28
CA LYS A 160 -19.02 39.76 -10.06
C LYS A 160 -18.19 39.97 -8.81
N TYR A 161 -17.43 41.07 -8.72
CA TYR A 161 -16.56 41.30 -7.56
C TYR A 161 -17.30 41.67 -6.26
N ARG A 162 -18.51 42.21 -6.35
CA ARG A 162 -19.37 42.38 -5.17
C ARG A 162 -19.78 41.03 -4.58
N ILE A 163 -20.21 40.09 -5.44
CA ILE A 163 -20.62 38.75 -5.02
C ILE A 163 -19.41 37.96 -4.47
N VAL A 164 -18.25 38.05 -5.14
CA VAL A 164 -16.98 37.48 -4.64
C VAL A 164 -16.64 38.07 -3.27
N GLY A 165 -16.73 39.39 -3.10
CA GLY A 165 -16.46 40.05 -1.82
C GLY A 165 -17.38 39.57 -0.69
N ARG A 166 -18.67 39.34 -0.98
CA ARG A 166 -19.61 38.75 -0.02
C ARG A 166 -19.18 37.34 0.38
N TRP A 167 -18.83 36.49 -0.59
CA TRP A 167 -18.33 35.13 -0.30
C TRP A 167 -17.08 35.15 0.58
N VAL A 168 -16.11 36.02 0.26
CA VAL A 168 -14.86 36.15 1.03
C VAL A 168 -15.16 36.59 2.46
N SER A 169 -16.04 37.57 2.66
CA SER A 169 -16.42 38.05 4.00
C SER A 169 -17.01 36.94 4.86
N GLU A 170 -18.02 36.24 4.33
CA GLU A 170 -18.77 35.19 5.04
C GLU A 170 -17.88 33.98 5.35
N THR A 171 -17.09 33.53 4.37
CA THR A 171 -16.18 32.41 4.59
C THR A 171 -15.03 32.77 5.53
N ARG A 172 -14.53 34.00 5.52
CA ARG A 172 -13.47 34.45 6.45
C ARG A 172 -13.95 34.45 7.90
N GLU A 173 -15.18 34.88 8.15
CA GLU A 173 -15.79 34.80 9.48
C GLU A 173 -15.93 33.35 9.95
N GLN A 174 -16.55 32.50 9.13
CA GLN A 174 -16.77 31.09 9.47
C GLN A 174 -15.46 30.31 9.64
N MET A 175 -14.44 30.58 8.82
CA MET A 175 -13.11 29.98 8.98
C MET A 175 -12.41 30.43 10.27
N THR A 176 -12.68 31.66 10.74
CA THR A 176 -12.17 32.14 12.03
C THR A 176 -12.83 31.40 13.19
N GLN A 177 -14.13 31.10 13.08
CA GLN A 177 -14.84 30.27 14.06
C GLN A 177 -14.35 28.81 14.04
N LEU A 178 -14.16 28.23 12.84
CA LEU A 178 -13.59 26.89 12.68
C LEU A 178 -12.17 26.81 13.26
N ALA A 179 -11.33 27.82 13.01
CA ALA A 179 -10.00 27.92 13.58
C ALA A 179 -10.03 27.89 15.11
N ALA A 180 -10.91 28.70 15.72
CA ALA A 180 -11.04 28.74 17.17
C ALA A 180 -11.53 27.40 17.75
N LYS A 181 -12.47 26.73 17.07
CA LYS A 181 -12.99 25.41 17.44
C LYS A 181 -11.93 24.32 17.32
N ALA A 182 -11.12 24.35 16.27
CA ALA A 182 -10.11 23.35 15.99
C ALA A 182 -8.79 23.59 16.74
N ALA A 183 -8.50 24.82 17.18
CA ALA A 183 -7.30 25.18 17.93
C ALA A 183 -6.85 24.20 19.04
N PRO A 184 -7.72 23.64 19.90
CA PRO A 184 -7.30 22.67 20.92
C PRO A 184 -6.88 21.30 20.35
N LEU A 185 -7.27 20.99 19.12
CA LEU A 185 -6.95 19.74 18.42
C LEU A 185 -5.77 19.90 17.46
N LEU A 186 -5.44 21.14 17.07
CA LEU A 186 -4.44 21.42 16.04
C LEU A 186 -3.10 21.86 16.64
N GLU A 187 -2.02 21.20 16.24
CA GLU A 187 -0.66 21.60 16.61
C GLU A 187 0.01 22.38 15.48
N GLY A 188 0.56 23.58 15.78
CA GLY A 188 1.45 24.42 14.97
C GLY A 188 1.28 24.37 13.44
N GLU A 189 1.81 23.32 12.81
CA GLU A 189 1.74 23.08 11.37
C GLU A 189 0.33 22.84 10.82
N GLU A 190 -0.60 22.30 11.60
CA GLU A 190 -1.98 22.10 11.14
C GLU A 190 -2.76 23.42 11.06
N GLN A 191 -2.30 24.45 11.78
CA GLN A 191 -2.78 25.82 11.64
C GLN A 191 -2.39 26.43 10.29
N ARG A 192 -1.45 25.84 9.54
CA ARG A 192 -1.10 26.25 8.16
C ARG A 192 -2.31 26.23 7.24
N GLY A 193 -3.30 25.37 7.51
CA GLY A 193 -4.49 25.34 6.67
C GLY A 193 -5.35 26.58 6.72
N LEU A 194 -5.31 27.30 7.83
CA LEU A 194 -5.95 28.60 7.95
C LEU A 194 -5.18 29.66 7.14
N ALA A 195 -3.85 29.56 7.08
CA ALA A 195 -3.04 30.47 6.28
C ALA A 195 -3.23 30.25 4.77
N PHE A 196 -3.38 29.00 4.32
CA PHE A 196 -3.58 28.69 2.90
C PHE A 196 -4.91 29.24 2.38
N VAL A 197 -6.00 29.10 3.15
CA VAL A 197 -7.30 29.70 2.78
C VAL A 197 -7.22 31.21 2.72
N ARG A 198 -6.54 31.84 3.69
CA ARG A 198 -6.34 33.29 3.68
C ARG A 198 -5.59 33.75 2.44
N LEU A 199 -4.56 33.00 2.02
CA LEU A 199 -3.85 33.27 0.77
C LEU A 199 -4.82 33.27 -0.44
N LEU A 200 -5.69 32.26 -0.55
CA LEU A 200 -6.68 32.20 -1.63
C LEU A 200 -7.71 33.33 -1.54
N GLN A 201 -8.15 33.71 -0.34
CA GLN A 201 -9.09 34.81 -0.12
C GLN A 201 -8.47 36.19 -0.43
N ASP A 202 -7.17 36.34 -0.19
CA ASP A 202 -6.44 37.59 -0.44
C ASP A 202 -6.05 37.75 -1.91
N ASP A 203 -6.02 36.67 -2.69
CA ASP A 203 -5.86 36.69 -4.15
C ASP A 203 -7.22 36.54 -4.85
N VAL A 204 -7.80 37.64 -5.28
CA VAL A 204 -9.10 37.59 -5.97
C VAL A 204 -9.01 36.92 -7.35
N LEU A 205 -7.83 36.88 -8.00
CA LEU A 205 -7.68 36.31 -9.33
C LEU A 205 -7.84 34.79 -9.29
N ILE A 206 -7.26 34.10 -8.31
CA ILE A 206 -7.37 32.63 -8.23
C ILE A 206 -8.83 32.20 -8.03
N LEU A 207 -9.63 32.98 -7.31
CA LEU A 207 -11.04 32.68 -7.07
C LEU A 207 -11.94 33.04 -8.25
N SER A 208 -11.55 34.01 -9.09
CA SER A 208 -12.47 34.63 -10.06
C SER A 208 -12.14 34.38 -11.52
N GLU A 209 -10.93 33.88 -11.82
CA GLU A 209 -10.47 33.57 -13.17
C GLU A 209 -10.00 32.10 -13.27
N GLU A 210 -10.49 31.39 -14.29
CA GLU A 210 -10.06 30.01 -14.57
C GLU A 210 -8.69 29.97 -15.27
N PHE A 211 -8.43 30.94 -16.13
CA PHE A 211 -7.24 31.03 -16.96
C PHE A 211 -6.90 32.49 -17.25
N ILE A 212 -5.60 32.79 -17.40
CA ILE A 212 -5.10 34.07 -17.88
C ILE A 212 -4.08 33.77 -18.97
N GLY A 213 -4.30 34.33 -20.16
CA GLY A 213 -3.41 34.14 -21.30
C GLY A 213 -2.22 35.09 -21.33
N PRO A 214 -1.24 34.86 -22.21
CA PRO A 214 -0.08 35.74 -22.38
C PRO A 214 -0.45 37.16 -22.83
N ASP A 215 -1.60 37.33 -23.49
CA ASP A 215 -2.13 38.65 -23.90
C ASP A 215 -2.79 39.43 -22.74
N LEU A 216 -2.91 38.82 -21.56
CA LEU A 216 -3.52 39.41 -20.35
C LEU A 216 -4.97 39.92 -20.52
N ARG A 217 -5.71 39.46 -21.54
CA ARG A 217 -7.07 39.94 -21.85
C ARG A 217 -8.07 39.64 -20.74
N GLU A 218 -7.87 38.52 -20.06
CA GLU A 218 -8.72 38.06 -18.97
C GLU A 218 -8.63 38.99 -17.74
N LEU A 219 -7.59 39.83 -17.63
CA LEU A 219 -7.50 40.85 -16.59
C LEU A 219 -8.50 42.00 -16.76
N ARG A 220 -9.20 42.11 -17.90
CA ARG A 220 -10.18 43.17 -18.12
C ARG A 220 -11.23 43.22 -17.01
N SER A 221 -11.79 42.07 -16.65
CA SER A 221 -12.81 42.00 -15.60
C SER A 221 -12.22 42.46 -14.26
N PHE A 222 -11.03 41.97 -13.91
CA PHE A 222 -10.32 42.35 -12.69
C PHE A 222 -9.99 43.85 -12.63
N LEU A 223 -9.43 44.42 -13.69
CA LEU A 223 -9.05 45.84 -13.73
C LEU A 223 -10.28 46.75 -13.64
N ASN A 224 -11.29 46.52 -14.47
CA ASN A 224 -12.48 47.36 -14.52
C ASN A 224 -13.38 47.15 -13.30
N GLY A 225 -13.61 45.90 -12.90
CA GLY A 225 -14.57 45.53 -11.86
C GLY A 225 -14.01 45.63 -10.44
N TYR A 226 -12.81 45.10 -10.21
CA TYR A 226 -12.20 45.04 -8.87
C TYR A 226 -11.37 46.28 -8.56
N LEU A 227 -10.39 46.61 -9.41
CA LEU A 227 -9.53 47.78 -9.20
C LEU A 227 -10.18 49.10 -9.63
N ARG A 228 -11.29 49.06 -10.38
CA ARG A 228 -11.97 50.23 -10.95
C ARG A 228 -11.04 51.10 -11.79
N ARG A 229 -10.16 50.45 -12.55
CA ARG A 229 -9.21 51.07 -13.47
C ARG A 229 -9.57 50.70 -14.91
N ASP A 230 -9.20 51.56 -15.85
CA ASP A 230 -9.42 51.29 -17.26
C ASP A 230 -8.42 50.26 -17.79
N PHE A 231 -8.94 49.15 -18.32
CA PHE A 231 -8.16 48.11 -18.96
C PHE A 231 -7.34 48.62 -20.14
N GLN A 232 -7.87 49.56 -20.94
CA GLN A 232 -7.16 50.05 -22.12
C GLN A 232 -5.91 50.82 -21.73
N SER A 233 -6.01 51.69 -20.73
CA SER A 233 -4.87 52.41 -20.14
C SER A 233 -3.78 51.47 -19.63
N PHE A 234 -4.15 50.38 -18.93
CA PHE A 234 -3.19 49.35 -18.49
C PHE A 234 -2.50 48.67 -19.68
N ARG A 235 -3.27 48.26 -20.69
CA ARG A 235 -2.74 47.61 -21.90
C ARG A 235 -1.76 48.51 -22.64
N ASP A 236 -2.10 49.80 -22.79
CA ASP A 236 -1.23 50.76 -23.45
C ASP A 236 0.08 50.98 -22.67
N CYS A 237 0.00 51.03 -21.34
CA CYS A 237 1.18 51.07 -20.47
C CYS A 237 2.05 49.81 -20.61
N PHE A 238 1.43 48.63 -20.63
CA PHE A 238 2.14 47.37 -20.80
C PHE A 238 2.86 47.29 -22.16
N GLU A 239 2.20 47.72 -23.24
CA GLU A 239 2.81 47.78 -24.57
C GLU A 239 3.95 48.81 -24.63
N ARG A 240 3.81 49.98 -23.99
CA ARG A 240 4.92 50.94 -23.86
C ARG A 240 6.13 50.29 -23.19
N MET A 241 5.91 49.59 -22.07
CA MET A 241 6.98 48.89 -21.36
C MET A 241 7.67 47.84 -22.23
N ARG A 242 6.89 47.02 -22.93
CA ARG A 242 7.40 45.97 -23.82
C ARG A 242 8.23 46.55 -24.96
N THR A 243 7.73 47.60 -25.62
CA THR A 243 8.42 48.29 -26.71
C THR A 243 9.71 48.94 -26.23
N THR A 244 9.68 49.67 -25.10
CA THR A 244 10.89 50.28 -24.54
C THR A 244 11.94 49.23 -24.14
N ALA A 245 11.54 48.11 -23.56
CA ALA A 245 12.46 47.01 -23.24
C ALA A 245 13.08 46.39 -24.50
N ALA A 246 12.29 46.22 -25.57
CA ALA A 246 12.78 45.72 -26.86
C ALA A 246 13.75 46.71 -27.53
N GLU A 247 13.47 48.02 -27.47
CA GLU A 247 14.36 49.05 -28.00
C GLU A 247 15.69 49.09 -27.25
N LEU A 248 15.67 49.01 -25.91
CA LEU A 248 16.88 48.95 -25.10
C LEU A 248 17.70 47.69 -25.40
N LEU A 249 17.05 46.55 -25.59
CA LEU A 249 17.72 45.30 -25.98
C LEU A 249 18.48 45.42 -27.32
N GLN A 250 17.94 46.20 -28.26
CA GLN A 250 18.56 46.41 -29.57
C GLN A 250 19.64 47.48 -29.55
N ARG A 251 19.43 48.57 -28.82
CA ARG A 251 20.26 49.79 -28.90
C ARG A 251 21.33 49.88 -27.81
N ASP A 252 21.12 49.28 -26.65
CA ASP A 252 22.04 49.35 -25.52
C ASP A 252 22.75 48.00 -25.30
N ARG A 253 24.06 48.00 -25.52
CA ARG A 253 24.93 46.81 -25.34
C ARG A 253 25.01 46.38 -23.88
N SER A 254 25.01 47.31 -22.93
CA SER A 254 25.05 47.03 -21.49
C SER A 254 23.74 46.41 -21.03
N PHE A 255 22.61 46.95 -21.51
CA PHE A 255 21.29 46.37 -21.26
C PHE A 255 21.20 44.94 -21.80
N ARG A 256 21.65 44.72 -23.05
CA ARG A 256 21.71 43.39 -23.67
C ARG A 256 22.61 42.41 -22.92
N ALA A 257 23.76 42.87 -22.42
CA ALA A 257 24.69 42.05 -21.64
C ALA A 257 24.13 41.64 -20.26
N ALA A 258 23.19 42.43 -19.71
CA ALA A 258 22.55 42.12 -18.43
C ALA A 258 21.42 41.09 -18.51
N ILE A 259 20.76 40.92 -19.68
CA ILE A 259 19.63 39.99 -19.82
C ILE A 259 19.95 38.54 -19.38
N PRO A 260 21.11 37.95 -19.73
CA PRO A 260 21.48 36.61 -19.27
C PRO A 260 21.57 36.47 -17.75
N LEU A 261 21.81 37.56 -17.00
CA LEU A 261 21.86 37.54 -15.53
C LEU A 261 20.49 37.24 -14.90
N PHE A 262 19.41 37.42 -15.64
CA PHE A 262 18.06 37.04 -15.24
C PHE A 262 17.65 35.63 -15.72
N GLY A 263 18.58 34.88 -16.32
CA GLY A 263 18.33 33.51 -16.78
C GLY A 263 17.58 33.39 -18.11
N VAL A 264 17.58 34.45 -18.93
CA VAL A 264 16.96 34.49 -20.26
C VAL A 264 18.02 34.75 -21.33
N SER A 265 17.90 34.12 -22.50
CA SER A 265 18.77 34.44 -23.63
C SER A 265 18.43 35.80 -24.23
N ALA A 266 19.44 36.66 -24.40
CA ALA A 266 19.28 37.96 -25.05
C ALA A 266 18.80 37.85 -26.52
N GLU A 267 18.95 36.69 -27.15
CA GLU A 267 18.49 36.44 -28.52
C GLU A 267 16.99 36.13 -28.61
N GLN A 268 16.38 35.68 -27.51
CA GLN A 268 14.96 35.31 -27.44
C GLN A 268 14.05 36.51 -27.13
N GLY A 269 14.62 37.71 -26.98
CA GLY A 269 13.88 38.92 -26.61
C GLY A 269 13.61 39.02 -25.11
N VAL A 270 12.72 39.94 -24.73
CA VAL A 270 12.26 40.12 -23.34
C VAL A 270 10.91 39.41 -23.17
N PRO A 271 10.87 38.21 -22.56
CA PRO A 271 9.63 37.45 -22.38
C PRO A 271 8.73 38.09 -21.31
N LEU A 272 7.43 37.75 -21.33
CA LEU A 272 6.47 38.20 -20.31
C LEU A 272 6.92 37.85 -18.89
N ALA A 273 7.42 36.63 -18.66
CA ALA A 273 7.94 36.23 -17.35
C ALA A 273 9.05 37.16 -16.82
N LEU A 274 9.91 37.70 -17.70
CA LEU A 274 10.94 38.66 -17.33
C LEU A 274 10.33 40.04 -17.06
N LEU A 275 9.36 40.47 -17.88
CA LEU A 275 8.60 41.70 -17.64
C LEU A 275 7.80 41.68 -16.35
N LEU A 276 7.53 40.53 -15.73
CA LEU A 276 6.84 40.42 -14.45
C LEU A 276 7.80 40.26 -13.25
N ASP A 277 9.10 40.10 -13.50
CA ASP A 277 10.10 39.88 -12.46
C ASP A 277 10.47 41.19 -11.73
N PRO A 278 10.35 41.25 -10.39
CA PRO A 278 10.62 42.47 -9.62
C PRO A 278 12.09 42.91 -9.68
N ARG A 279 13.03 41.98 -9.91
CA ARG A 279 14.46 42.31 -10.09
C ARG A 279 14.68 42.98 -11.43
N PHE A 280 13.99 42.49 -12.46
CA PHE A 280 14.01 43.13 -13.76
C PHE A 280 13.35 44.50 -13.69
N HIS A 281 12.28 44.68 -12.91
CA HIS A 281 11.70 46.01 -12.67
C HIS A 281 12.70 46.97 -12.04
N ALA A 282 13.42 46.54 -11.00
CA ALA A 282 14.43 47.36 -10.34
C ALA A 282 15.50 47.83 -11.35
N PHE A 283 16.00 46.90 -12.17
CA PHE A 283 16.97 47.21 -13.22
C PHE A 283 16.40 48.09 -14.35
N PHE A 284 15.23 47.73 -14.88
CA PHE A 284 14.60 48.39 -16.02
C PHE A 284 14.20 49.82 -15.68
N PHE A 285 13.61 50.05 -14.50
CA PHE A 285 13.16 51.37 -14.08
C PHE A 285 14.29 52.30 -13.59
N GLU A 286 15.52 51.83 -13.45
CA GLU A 286 16.70 52.68 -13.31
C GLU A 286 17.10 53.35 -14.64
N HIS A 287 16.68 52.79 -15.79
CA HIS A 287 17.05 53.31 -17.09
C HIS A 287 16.22 54.55 -17.48
N PRO A 288 16.85 55.68 -17.91
CA PRO A 288 16.12 56.92 -18.23
C PRO A 288 15.01 56.76 -19.28
N ALA A 289 15.23 55.92 -20.30
CA ALA A 289 14.22 55.65 -21.33
C ALA A 289 12.95 55.01 -20.75
N ALA A 290 13.09 54.06 -19.82
CA ALA A 290 11.97 53.45 -19.12
C ALA A 290 11.29 54.45 -18.18
N GLN A 291 12.07 55.31 -17.53
CA GLN A 291 11.52 56.33 -16.63
C GLN A 291 10.66 57.36 -17.35
N ASN A 292 11.04 57.74 -18.57
CA ASN A 292 10.30 58.68 -19.40
C ASN A 292 9.06 58.05 -20.05
N ALA A 293 9.09 56.74 -20.31
CA ALA A 293 7.99 56.03 -20.96
C ALA A 293 6.82 55.68 -20.03
N ILE A 294 7.08 55.54 -18.72
CA ILE A 294 6.11 55.05 -17.74
C ILE A 294 6.16 55.91 -16.47
N THR A 295 5.02 56.45 -16.07
CA THR A 295 4.89 57.27 -14.85
C THR A 295 5.09 56.45 -13.58
N ARG A 296 5.34 57.12 -12.44
CA ARG A 296 5.51 56.44 -11.15
C ARG A 296 4.25 55.65 -10.73
N GLU A 297 3.06 56.23 -10.91
CA GLU A 297 1.80 55.57 -10.55
C GLU A 297 1.59 54.28 -11.36
N GLU A 298 1.86 54.33 -12.68
CA GLU A 298 1.79 53.16 -13.55
C GLU A 298 2.78 52.05 -13.14
N ARG A 299 3.99 52.41 -12.71
CA ARG A 299 4.98 51.42 -12.22
C ARG A 299 4.51 50.72 -10.95
N GLU A 300 4.01 51.47 -9.96
CA GLU A 300 3.52 50.92 -8.70
C GLU A 300 2.31 49.99 -8.94
N GLN A 301 1.40 50.39 -9.83
CA GLN A 301 0.27 49.56 -10.25
C GLN A 301 0.72 48.30 -10.97
N PHE A 302 1.65 48.42 -11.91
CA PHE A 302 2.15 47.29 -12.67
C PHE A 302 2.87 46.29 -11.76
N GLN A 303 3.68 46.74 -10.80
CA GLN A 303 4.33 45.87 -9.81
C GLN A 303 3.32 45.08 -8.97
N LEU A 304 2.23 45.73 -8.54
CA LEU A 304 1.15 45.06 -7.81
C LEU A 304 0.49 43.97 -8.67
N ILE A 305 0.12 44.30 -9.91
CA ILE A 305 -0.52 43.36 -10.84
C ILE A 305 0.44 42.21 -11.19
N ALA A 306 1.72 42.51 -11.42
CA ALA A 306 2.74 41.51 -11.74
C ALA A 306 2.93 40.50 -10.61
N ARG A 307 2.95 40.98 -9.35
CA ARG A 307 2.97 40.09 -8.19
C ARG A 307 1.74 39.17 -8.16
N ARG A 308 0.54 39.71 -8.33
CA ARG A 308 -0.71 38.92 -8.33
C ARG A 308 -0.78 37.91 -9.47
N LEU A 309 -0.32 38.28 -10.66
CA LEU A 309 -0.21 37.36 -11.80
C LEU A 309 0.74 36.20 -11.53
N ARG A 310 1.88 36.46 -10.87
CA ARG A 310 2.84 35.42 -10.51
C ARG A 310 2.29 34.50 -9.39
N GLU A 311 1.63 35.06 -8.39
CA GLU A 311 0.90 34.29 -7.36
C GLU A 311 -0.18 33.40 -8.00
N PHE A 312 -1.03 33.98 -8.85
CA PHE A 312 -2.04 33.28 -9.64
C PHE A 312 -1.42 32.17 -10.49
N ALA A 313 -0.31 32.42 -11.18
CA ALA A 313 0.33 31.43 -12.03
C ALA A 313 0.74 30.18 -11.23
N VAL A 314 1.36 30.35 -10.06
CA VAL A 314 1.73 29.22 -9.18
C VAL A 314 0.49 28.47 -8.70
N LEU A 315 -0.48 29.18 -8.14
CA LEU A 315 -1.69 28.59 -7.58
C LEU A 315 -2.56 27.91 -8.64
N ASN A 316 -2.68 28.50 -9.81
CA ASN A 316 -3.42 27.93 -10.93
C ASN A 316 -2.75 26.66 -11.46
N GLN A 317 -1.41 26.59 -11.47
CA GLN A 317 -0.74 25.33 -11.79
C GLN A 317 -1.01 24.26 -10.75
N LEU A 318 -0.97 24.58 -9.46
CA LEU A 318 -1.35 23.62 -8.41
C LEU A 318 -2.81 23.17 -8.54
N ARG A 319 -3.73 24.09 -8.86
CA ARG A 319 -5.14 23.81 -9.15
C ARG A 319 -5.32 22.88 -10.35
N ARG A 320 -4.55 23.07 -11.43
CA ARG A 320 -4.51 22.15 -12.58
C ARG A 320 -3.78 20.83 -12.26
N GLY A 321 -3.25 20.70 -11.05
CA GLY A 321 -2.74 19.45 -10.48
C GLY A 321 -3.81 18.52 -9.95
N ILE A 322 -5.03 19.01 -9.74
CA ILE A 322 -6.14 18.16 -9.28
C ILE A 322 -6.47 17.14 -10.38
N VAL A 323 -6.37 15.86 -10.03
CA VAL A 323 -6.75 14.74 -10.88
C VAL A 323 -8.01 14.13 -10.29
N TRP A 324 -9.15 14.39 -10.92
CA TRP A 324 -10.43 13.85 -10.49
C TRP A 324 -10.52 12.37 -10.83
N MET A 325 -10.86 11.55 -9.83
CA MET A 325 -10.90 10.09 -9.95
C MET A 325 -12.21 9.53 -9.43
N ALA A 326 -12.64 8.42 -10.02
CA ALA A 326 -13.75 7.61 -9.54
C ALA A 326 -13.24 6.19 -9.24
N ALA A 327 -13.64 5.66 -8.09
CA ALA A 327 -13.41 4.26 -7.75
C ALA A 327 -14.59 3.42 -8.24
N GLN A 328 -14.31 2.40 -9.06
CA GLN A 328 -15.29 1.44 -9.52
C GLN A 328 -15.54 0.34 -8.47
N PRO A 329 -16.67 -0.41 -8.56
CA PRO A 329 -16.98 -1.47 -7.60
C PRO A 329 -15.94 -2.59 -7.54
N ASP A 330 -15.17 -2.80 -8.61
CA ASP A 330 -14.09 -3.78 -8.71
C ASP A 330 -12.75 -3.26 -8.13
N GLY A 331 -12.74 -2.07 -7.52
CA GLY A 331 -11.56 -1.44 -6.95
C GLY A 331 -10.66 -0.74 -7.98
N GLN A 332 -11.04 -0.68 -9.26
CA GLN A 332 -10.30 0.11 -10.24
C GLN A 332 -10.47 1.61 -10.00
N ILE A 333 -9.37 2.34 -10.14
CA ILE A 333 -9.35 3.79 -10.05
C ILE A 333 -9.26 4.34 -11.47
N VAL A 334 -10.28 5.05 -11.90
CA VAL A 334 -10.34 5.66 -13.23
C VAL A 334 -10.42 7.17 -13.13
N SER A 335 -10.02 7.88 -14.17
CA SER A 335 -10.33 9.30 -14.32
C SER A 335 -11.84 9.52 -14.25
N ALA A 336 -12.27 10.52 -13.48
CA ALA A 336 -13.67 10.95 -13.44
C ALA A 336 -14.07 11.70 -14.72
N ASP A 337 -13.11 12.34 -15.39
CA ASP A 337 -13.36 12.93 -16.71
C ASP A 337 -13.42 11.83 -17.76
N ARG A 338 -14.65 11.58 -18.24
CA ARG A 338 -14.93 10.56 -19.27
C ARG A 338 -14.21 10.82 -20.60
N ARG A 339 -13.71 12.04 -20.84
CA ARG A 339 -12.92 12.37 -22.04
C ARG A 339 -11.51 11.79 -21.98
N TYR A 340 -10.98 11.62 -20.77
CA TYR A 340 -9.67 11.04 -20.52
C TYR A 340 -9.88 9.70 -19.84
N GLY A 341 -10.00 8.61 -20.61
CA GLY A 341 -10.18 7.25 -20.10
C GLY A 341 -8.95 6.65 -19.40
N ALA A 342 -8.18 7.46 -18.67
CA ALA A 342 -6.99 7.02 -17.97
C ALA A 342 -7.37 6.12 -16.78
N ILE A 343 -6.71 4.96 -16.70
CA ILE A 343 -6.82 4.03 -15.58
C ILE A 343 -5.57 4.19 -14.72
N TRP A 344 -5.78 4.35 -13.43
CA TRP A 344 -4.73 4.55 -12.44
C TRP A 344 -4.51 3.26 -11.65
N SER A 345 -3.35 3.18 -11.00
CA SER A 345 -3.05 2.08 -10.09
C SER A 345 -4.14 1.93 -9.02
N ARG A 346 -4.53 0.68 -8.75
CA ARG A 346 -5.45 0.30 -7.65
C ARG A 346 -4.96 0.72 -6.26
N SER A 347 -3.66 0.97 -6.12
CA SER A 347 -3.08 1.47 -4.87
C SER A 347 -3.15 3.00 -4.74
N THR A 348 -3.61 3.71 -5.77
CA THR A 348 -3.89 5.14 -5.71
C THR A 348 -5.13 5.35 -4.83
N ARG A 349 -4.98 6.18 -3.79
CA ARG A 349 -6.08 6.50 -2.88
C ARG A 349 -6.50 7.94 -3.10
N PRO A 350 -7.57 8.18 -3.88
CA PRO A 350 -8.06 9.54 -4.08
C PRO A 350 -8.67 10.10 -2.78
N MET A 351 -8.42 11.38 -2.54
CA MET A 351 -8.92 12.12 -1.38
C MET A 351 -10.44 12.32 -1.50
N ASP A 352 -11.21 11.71 -0.59
CA ASP A 352 -12.65 11.87 -0.49
C ASP A 352 -12.99 12.76 0.71
N PHE A 353 -13.16 14.06 0.44
CA PHE A 353 -13.49 15.05 1.47
C PHE A 353 -14.88 14.85 2.11
N GLY A 354 -15.71 13.95 1.57
CA GLY A 354 -16.98 13.55 2.15
C GLY A 354 -16.86 12.41 3.18
N ARG A 355 -15.73 11.69 3.22
CA ARG A 355 -15.50 10.59 4.16
C ARG A 355 -14.70 11.05 5.38
N PRO A 356 -15.00 10.55 6.59
CA PRO A 356 -14.15 10.77 7.76
C PRO A 356 -12.70 10.34 7.46
N GLY A 357 -11.73 11.19 7.80
CA GLY A 357 -10.31 10.91 7.56
C GLY A 357 -9.79 11.30 6.17
N VAL A 358 -10.67 11.67 5.23
CA VAL A 358 -10.38 12.06 3.82
C VAL A 358 -9.75 10.95 2.96
N VAL A 359 -8.73 10.29 3.46
CA VAL A 359 -8.06 9.14 2.85
C VAL A 359 -8.10 8.00 3.86
N ASP A 360 -8.49 6.81 3.42
CA ASP A 360 -8.36 5.62 4.27
C ASP A 360 -6.88 5.35 4.53
N PRO A 361 -6.40 5.35 5.79
CA PRO A 361 -5.00 5.08 6.11
C PRO A 361 -4.58 3.66 5.71
N THR A 362 -5.53 2.75 5.50
CA THR A 362 -5.30 1.36 5.11
C THR A 362 -4.79 1.28 3.66
N VAL A 363 -3.76 0.46 3.46
CA VAL A 363 -3.24 0.06 2.15
C VAL A 363 -3.09 -1.44 2.10
N HIS A 364 -3.28 -1.98 0.90
CA HIS A 364 -2.82 -3.30 0.55
C HIS A 364 -1.52 -3.17 -0.24
N ARG A 365 -0.47 -3.83 0.22
CA ARG A 365 0.83 -3.81 -0.45
C ARG A 365 1.48 -5.17 -0.39
N PHE A 366 2.45 -5.38 -1.26
CA PHE A 366 3.39 -6.47 -1.16
C PHE A 366 4.53 -6.03 -0.27
N GLY A 367 4.77 -6.74 0.82
CA GLY A 367 5.86 -6.43 1.73
C GLY A 367 6.89 -7.55 1.77
N MET A 368 8.16 -7.16 1.97
CA MET A 368 9.28 -8.06 2.17
C MET A 368 10.09 -7.64 3.38
N ILE A 369 10.35 -8.58 4.27
CA ILE A 369 11.39 -8.44 5.30
C ILE A 369 12.47 -9.46 4.98
N TYR A 370 13.71 -9.00 4.87
CA TYR A 370 14.86 -9.89 5.02
C TYR A 370 15.48 -9.70 6.41
N ASP A 371 16.04 -10.77 6.96
CA ASP A 371 16.72 -10.82 8.26
C ASP A 371 17.97 -11.70 8.16
N ILE A 372 19.10 -11.25 8.73
CA ILE A 372 20.35 -12.00 8.73
C ILE A 372 20.42 -12.85 10.02
N SER A 373 20.47 -14.16 9.86
CA SER A 373 20.44 -15.11 10.97
C SER A 373 21.66 -14.91 11.90
N ALA A 374 21.43 -14.97 13.22
CA ALA A 374 22.45 -14.83 14.26
C ALA A 374 23.31 -13.54 14.14
N PHE A 375 22.72 -12.44 13.64
CA PHE A 375 23.43 -11.17 13.46
C PHE A 375 24.05 -10.64 14.76
N SER A 376 23.26 -10.52 15.84
CA SER A 376 23.74 -9.97 17.12
C SER A 376 24.83 -10.83 17.77
N GLU A 377 24.73 -12.15 17.66
CA GLU A 377 25.76 -13.08 18.14
C GLU A 377 27.06 -12.90 17.36
N THR A 378 26.95 -12.86 16.03
CA THR A 378 28.10 -12.65 15.13
C THR A 378 28.78 -11.31 15.41
N LEU A 379 28.01 -10.24 15.60
CA LEU A 379 28.54 -8.92 15.98
C LEU A 379 29.25 -8.94 17.34
N GLY A 380 28.70 -9.66 18.31
CA GLY A 380 29.35 -9.89 19.61
C GLY A 380 30.69 -10.63 19.50
N ASN A 381 30.78 -11.61 18.60
CA ASN A 381 32.02 -12.33 18.32
C ASN A 381 33.07 -11.43 17.65
N ILE A 382 32.65 -10.64 16.65
CA ILE A 382 33.51 -9.69 15.94
C ILE A 382 34.07 -8.62 16.89
N ARG A 383 33.25 -8.09 17.81
CA ARG A 383 33.69 -7.10 18.81
C ARG A 383 34.77 -7.65 19.74
N ARG A 384 34.71 -8.94 20.06
CA ARG A 384 35.76 -9.62 20.85
C ARG A 384 37.06 -9.82 20.06
N GLY A 385 37.00 -9.90 18.73
CA GLY A 385 38.16 -9.98 17.83
C GLY A 385 38.95 -8.68 17.64
N GLY A 386 38.41 -7.54 18.12
CA GLY A 386 39.08 -6.24 18.16
C GLY A 386 38.71 -5.30 17.01
N GLY A 387 39.09 -4.02 17.15
CA GLY A 387 38.55 -2.93 16.31
C GLY A 387 38.83 -3.01 14.80
N LYS A 388 39.91 -3.68 14.37
CA LYS A 388 40.20 -3.86 12.94
C LYS A 388 39.20 -4.80 12.27
N GLU A 389 38.81 -5.87 12.96
CA GLU A 389 37.84 -6.85 12.45
C GLU A 389 36.43 -6.28 12.46
N GLU A 390 36.10 -5.49 13.48
CA GLU A 390 34.84 -4.73 13.55
C GLU A 390 34.70 -3.74 12.39
N ILE A 391 35.71 -2.91 12.12
CA ILE A 391 35.69 -1.97 10.98
C ILE A 391 35.56 -2.70 9.65
N ARG A 392 36.27 -3.83 9.48
CA ARG A 392 36.18 -4.65 8.25
C ARG A 392 34.76 -5.18 8.05
N SER A 393 34.12 -5.65 9.12
CA SER A 393 32.76 -6.20 9.08
C SER A 393 31.72 -5.12 8.78
N TYR A 394 31.85 -3.92 9.35
CA TYR A 394 30.98 -2.79 9.00
C TYR A 394 31.14 -2.35 7.54
N ARG A 395 32.36 -2.37 6.98
CA ARG A 395 32.57 -2.09 5.55
C ARG A 395 31.89 -3.13 4.66
N GLN A 396 31.98 -4.42 5.03
CA GLN A 396 31.27 -5.47 4.31
C GLN A 396 29.75 -5.29 4.38
N MET A 397 29.21 -4.93 5.55
CA MET A 397 27.78 -4.61 5.72
C MET A 397 27.34 -3.42 4.87
N LEU A 398 28.14 -2.34 4.83
CA LEU A 398 27.85 -1.17 4.01
C LEU A 398 27.79 -1.53 2.51
N LEU A 399 28.72 -2.37 2.03
CA LEU A 399 28.71 -2.85 0.64
C LEU A 399 27.50 -3.73 0.36
N PHE A 400 27.14 -4.60 1.31
CA PHE A 400 25.94 -5.42 1.23
C PHE A 400 24.69 -4.53 1.09
N GLN A 401 24.50 -3.57 2.00
CA GLN A 401 23.36 -2.63 1.97
C GLN A 401 23.28 -1.79 0.69
N ARG A 402 24.40 -1.26 0.18
CA ARG A 402 24.43 -0.50 -1.08
C ARG A 402 24.01 -1.33 -2.29
N HIS A 403 24.39 -2.60 -2.31
CA HIS A 403 23.98 -3.49 -3.39
C HIS A 403 22.51 -3.88 -3.27
N LEU A 404 22.02 -4.11 -2.04
CA LEU A 404 20.58 -4.30 -1.80
C LEU A 404 19.75 -3.10 -2.27
N GLU A 405 20.23 -1.87 -2.05
CA GLU A 405 19.59 -0.67 -2.58
C GLU A 405 19.55 -0.67 -4.12
N THR A 406 20.61 -1.16 -4.78
CA THR A 406 20.63 -1.30 -6.24
C THR A 406 19.62 -2.34 -6.74
N ILE A 407 19.47 -3.47 -6.03
CA ILE A 407 18.45 -4.49 -6.33
C ILE A 407 17.05 -3.91 -6.12
N ALA A 408 16.82 -3.22 -5.00
CA ALA A 408 15.55 -2.58 -4.69
C ALA A 408 15.15 -1.54 -5.74
N GLN A 409 16.09 -0.68 -6.16
CA GLN A 409 15.86 0.30 -7.24
C GLN A 409 15.53 -0.39 -8.57
N ARG A 410 16.26 -1.44 -8.96
CA ARG A 410 16.02 -2.20 -10.20
C ARG A 410 14.61 -2.78 -10.27
N HIS A 411 14.12 -3.30 -9.15
CA HIS A 411 12.79 -3.90 -9.04
C HIS A 411 11.72 -2.95 -8.52
N LEU A 412 12.01 -1.64 -8.40
CA LEU A 412 11.08 -0.62 -7.93
C LEU A 412 10.46 -0.95 -6.56
N LEU A 413 11.27 -1.48 -5.65
CA LEU A 413 10.92 -1.64 -4.25
C LEU A 413 11.16 -0.29 -3.53
N GLN A 414 10.22 0.08 -2.69
CA GLN A 414 10.33 1.18 -1.76
C GLN A 414 10.97 0.66 -0.47
N PHE A 415 12.14 1.18 -0.11
CA PHE A 415 12.72 0.98 1.22
C PHE A 415 11.90 1.76 2.24
N GLU A 416 11.44 1.09 3.30
CA GLU A 416 10.65 1.73 4.36
C GLU A 416 11.49 1.98 5.61
N LYS A 417 12.17 0.94 6.14
CA LYS A 417 13.04 1.07 7.32
C LYS A 417 13.98 -0.11 7.52
N PHE A 418 15.05 0.14 8.28
CA PHE A 418 15.89 -0.91 8.86
C PHE A 418 15.24 -1.48 10.13
N LEU A 419 15.44 -2.78 10.37
CA LEU A 419 14.91 -3.53 11.51
C LEU A 419 16.05 -4.11 12.36
N GLY A 420 17.14 -3.39 12.53
CA GLY A 420 18.34 -3.88 13.23
C GLY A 420 19.17 -4.82 12.35
N ASP A 421 18.81 -6.10 12.32
CA ASP A 421 19.46 -7.19 11.56
C ASP A 421 18.86 -7.40 10.16
N GLY A 422 17.76 -6.71 9.87
CA GLY A 422 17.04 -6.79 8.61
C GLY A 422 16.61 -5.44 8.03
N ALA A 423 15.84 -5.50 6.95
CA ALA A 423 15.16 -4.32 6.42
C ALA A 423 13.78 -4.67 5.83
N PHE A 424 12.88 -3.69 5.88
CA PHE A 424 11.54 -3.78 5.35
C PHE A 424 11.43 -2.99 4.04
N TYR A 425 10.93 -3.66 3.01
CA TYR A 425 10.61 -3.09 1.71
C TYR A 425 9.15 -3.32 1.37
N THR A 426 8.56 -2.38 0.62
CA THR A 426 7.26 -2.59 -0.01
C THR A 426 7.32 -2.40 -1.51
N THR A 427 6.38 -3.02 -2.20
CA THR A 427 6.10 -2.74 -3.60
C THR A 427 4.62 -2.96 -3.86
N ARG A 428 4.23 -2.76 -5.11
CA ARG A 428 2.85 -2.81 -5.56
C ARG A 428 2.59 -3.94 -6.56
N ARG A 429 3.61 -4.76 -6.86
CA ARG A 429 3.54 -5.94 -7.73
C ARG A 429 4.21 -7.15 -7.10
N ALA A 430 3.58 -8.32 -7.17
CA ALA A 430 4.10 -9.55 -6.59
C ALA A 430 5.38 -10.00 -7.29
N LEU A 431 5.41 -9.96 -8.64
CA LEU A 431 6.58 -10.38 -9.42
C LEU A 431 7.84 -9.58 -9.09
N ARG A 432 7.71 -8.26 -8.92
CA ARG A 432 8.84 -7.38 -8.53
C ARG A 432 9.40 -7.78 -7.17
N LEU A 433 8.53 -8.03 -6.21
CA LEU A 433 8.92 -8.41 -4.86
C LEU A 433 9.68 -9.73 -4.83
N ILE A 434 9.13 -10.75 -5.52
CA ILE A 434 9.70 -12.09 -5.57
C ILE A 434 11.04 -12.10 -6.31
N ARG A 435 11.15 -11.39 -7.45
CA ARG A 435 12.41 -11.26 -8.18
C ARG A 435 13.50 -10.62 -7.33
N ALA A 436 13.15 -9.55 -6.61
CA ALA A 436 14.07 -8.92 -5.67
C ALA A 436 14.49 -9.88 -4.55
N ALA A 437 13.57 -10.62 -3.94
CA ALA A 437 13.87 -11.59 -2.89
C ALA A 437 14.89 -12.65 -3.34
N VAL A 438 14.72 -13.19 -4.55
CA VAL A 438 15.62 -14.18 -5.15
C VAL A 438 17.00 -13.59 -5.43
N GLU A 439 17.07 -12.38 -6.01
CA GLU A 439 18.34 -11.70 -6.24
C GLU A 439 19.08 -11.38 -4.95
N ILE A 440 18.37 -11.00 -3.89
CA ILE A 440 18.94 -10.75 -2.55
C ILE A 440 19.53 -12.04 -1.97
N GLN A 441 18.80 -13.15 -2.04
CA GLN A 441 19.27 -14.46 -1.56
C GLN A 441 20.54 -14.90 -2.30
N ARG A 442 20.57 -14.78 -3.64
CA ARG A 442 21.76 -15.14 -4.44
C ARG A 442 22.95 -14.24 -4.16
N PHE A 443 22.72 -12.93 -4.05
CA PHE A 443 23.77 -11.98 -3.69
C PHE A 443 24.36 -12.28 -2.31
N TYR A 444 23.54 -12.69 -1.35
CA TYR A 444 24.01 -13.14 -0.04
C TYR A 444 24.92 -14.37 -0.14
N SER A 445 24.56 -15.39 -0.93
CA SER A 445 25.43 -16.55 -1.18
C SER A 445 26.76 -16.17 -1.83
N GLU A 446 26.76 -15.25 -2.80
CA GLU A 446 28.00 -14.75 -3.40
C GLU A 446 28.88 -14.03 -2.38
N MET A 447 28.29 -13.21 -1.52
CA MET A 447 28.99 -12.51 -0.45
C MET A 447 29.57 -13.49 0.57
N LYS A 448 28.81 -14.51 0.96
CA LYS A 448 29.27 -15.61 1.82
C LYS A 448 30.50 -16.29 1.25
N ARG A 449 30.50 -16.64 -0.05
CA ARG A 449 31.67 -17.20 -0.76
C ARG A 449 32.87 -16.26 -0.77
N LYS A 450 32.65 -14.94 -0.75
CA LYS A 450 33.69 -13.90 -0.69
C LYS A 450 34.16 -13.57 0.75
N GLY A 451 33.72 -14.34 1.76
CA GLY A 451 34.14 -14.16 3.15
C GLY A 451 33.39 -13.05 3.89
N PHE A 452 32.09 -12.90 3.62
CA PHE A 452 31.21 -12.03 4.40
C PHE A 452 31.15 -12.47 5.87
N ALA A 453 31.30 -11.52 6.80
CA ALA A 453 31.35 -11.82 8.23
C ALA A 453 30.02 -12.36 8.78
N PHE A 454 28.88 -11.90 8.26
CA PHE A 454 27.55 -12.32 8.70
C PHE A 454 27.01 -13.44 7.79
N ASN A 455 27.57 -14.64 7.92
CA ASN A 455 27.39 -15.74 6.96
C ASN A 455 26.53 -16.91 7.48
N LYS A 456 25.84 -16.73 8.61
CA LYS A 456 25.14 -17.81 9.32
C LYS A 456 23.83 -18.23 8.66
N GLY A 457 23.12 -17.31 8.00
CA GLY A 457 21.87 -17.60 7.31
C GLY A 457 21.17 -16.32 6.87
N LEU A 458 20.18 -16.45 5.99
CA LEU A 458 19.34 -15.35 5.54
C LEU A 458 17.90 -15.83 5.48
N ARG A 459 17.02 -15.07 6.11
CA ARG A 459 15.58 -15.34 6.16
C ARG A 459 14.87 -14.24 5.40
N ILE A 460 14.01 -14.62 4.47
CA ILE A 460 13.18 -13.68 3.71
C ILE A 460 11.73 -14.10 3.88
N ALA A 461 10.89 -13.14 4.29
CA ALA A 461 9.44 -13.31 4.33
C ALA A 461 8.77 -12.34 3.37
N LEU A 462 7.81 -12.85 2.62
CA LEU A 462 7.01 -12.11 1.66
C LEU A 462 5.53 -12.25 2.02
N ASN A 463 4.78 -11.15 1.95
CA ASN A 463 3.34 -11.23 2.04
C ASN A 463 2.62 -10.19 1.18
N TYR A 464 1.32 -10.40 1.05
CA TYR A 464 0.39 -9.41 0.57
C TYR A 464 -0.60 -9.15 1.70
N GLY A 465 -0.50 -7.99 2.32
CA GLY A 465 -1.12 -7.74 3.60
C GLY A 465 -1.71 -6.34 3.74
N TYR A 466 -2.52 -6.21 4.78
CA TYR A 466 -3.08 -4.95 5.22
C TYR A 466 -2.06 -4.18 6.05
N TYR A 467 -1.75 -2.95 5.63
CA TYR A 467 -0.94 -2.02 6.40
C TYR A 467 -1.73 -0.74 6.63
N ARG A 468 -1.58 -0.12 7.79
CA ARG A 468 -2.02 1.24 8.06
C ARG A 468 -0.83 2.16 7.99
N LEU A 469 -0.93 3.15 7.12
CA LEU A 469 0.10 4.16 6.93
C LEU A 469 -0.17 5.34 7.83
N LEU A 470 0.76 5.62 8.73
CA LEU A 470 0.77 6.84 9.53
C LEU A 470 1.97 7.69 9.10
N PRO A 471 1.73 8.83 8.43
CA PRO A 471 2.80 9.74 8.10
C PRO A 471 3.38 10.35 9.37
N LEU A 472 4.68 10.20 9.56
CA LEU A 472 5.48 10.79 10.62
C LEU A 472 6.35 11.92 10.06
N LYS A 473 6.61 12.90 10.91
CA LYS A 473 7.57 13.97 10.60
C LYS A 473 8.99 13.40 10.69
N ALA A 474 9.75 13.50 9.60
CA ALA A 474 11.20 13.32 9.70
C ALA A 474 11.80 14.49 10.49
N ALA A 475 12.78 14.21 11.34
CA ALA A 475 13.49 15.24 12.10
C ALA A 475 14.31 16.21 11.22
N SER A 476 14.43 15.95 9.90
CA SER A 476 15.15 16.80 8.95
C SER A 476 14.22 17.73 8.17
N ASP A 477 14.64 18.98 8.01
CA ASP A 477 14.07 20.02 7.12
C ASP A 477 14.01 19.64 5.63
N THR A 478 14.37 18.41 5.26
CA THR A 478 14.38 17.94 3.87
C THR A 478 12.97 17.73 3.30
N GLY A 479 11.92 17.77 4.14
CA GLY A 479 10.54 17.57 3.70
C GLY A 479 10.22 16.14 3.29
N ASP A 480 11.11 15.19 3.60
CA ASP A 480 10.88 13.76 3.38
C ASP A 480 9.91 13.27 4.46
N ARG A 481 8.71 12.88 4.03
CA ARG A 481 7.69 12.29 4.92
C ARG A 481 8.09 10.84 5.18
N ILE A 482 8.41 10.51 6.43
CA ILE A 482 8.58 9.11 6.84
C ILE A 482 7.17 8.54 7.02
N THR A 483 6.88 7.37 6.48
CA THR A 483 5.59 6.72 6.72
C THR A 483 5.81 5.49 7.59
N GLU A 484 5.15 5.46 8.74
CA GLU A 484 5.22 4.30 9.63
C GLU A 484 4.11 3.32 9.29
N PHE A 485 4.47 2.03 9.28
CA PHE A 485 3.60 0.93 8.91
C PHE A 485 3.10 0.22 10.16
N TYR A 486 1.78 0.15 10.29
CA TYR A 486 1.09 -0.56 11.36
C TYR A 486 0.14 -1.63 10.80
N GLY A 487 -0.38 -2.49 11.67
CA GLY A 487 -1.42 -3.46 11.33
C GLY A 487 -0.89 -4.89 11.20
N LEU A 488 -1.79 -5.81 10.85
CA LEU A 488 -1.51 -7.24 10.85
C LEU A 488 -0.45 -7.63 9.80
N GLY A 489 -0.39 -6.94 8.66
CA GLY A 489 0.55 -7.27 7.58
C GLY A 489 2.03 -7.15 7.98
N ILE A 490 2.40 -6.15 8.80
CA ILE A 490 3.79 -6.01 9.29
C ILE A 490 4.10 -7.01 10.41
N VAL A 491 3.11 -7.34 11.24
CA VAL A 491 3.23 -8.39 12.28
C VAL A 491 3.44 -9.74 11.62
N GLU A 492 2.63 -10.07 10.61
CA GLU A 492 2.74 -11.29 9.81
C GLU A 492 4.13 -11.43 9.20
N LEU A 493 4.63 -10.41 8.49
CA LEU A 493 5.99 -10.45 7.93
C LEU A 493 7.04 -10.74 8.99
N SER A 494 7.02 -10.01 10.10
CA SER A 494 8.00 -10.19 11.18
C SER A 494 7.96 -11.61 11.77
N ARG A 495 6.77 -12.21 11.86
CA ARG A 495 6.60 -13.59 12.35
C ARG A 495 7.01 -14.64 11.32
N LEU A 496 6.67 -14.45 10.04
CA LEU A 496 7.12 -15.31 8.94
C LEU A 496 8.64 -15.32 8.80
N THR A 497 9.31 -14.18 9.04
CA THR A 497 10.76 -14.10 8.99
C THR A 497 11.40 -14.88 10.14
N THR A 498 10.84 -14.80 11.35
CA THR A 498 11.49 -15.33 12.55
C THR A 498 11.05 -16.73 12.97
N GLY A 499 9.91 -17.23 12.48
CA GLY A 499 9.37 -18.55 12.85
C GLY A 499 8.99 -18.69 14.33
N LYS A 500 8.95 -17.59 15.10
CA LYS A 500 8.91 -17.61 16.58
C LYS A 500 7.54 -18.06 17.12
N SER A 501 7.42 -19.36 17.41
CA SER A 501 6.48 -19.91 18.41
C SER A 501 7.19 -20.26 19.73
N ASN A 502 8.42 -20.82 19.68
CA ASN A 502 9.04 -21.50 20.82
C ASN A 502 10.07 -20.71 21.64
N ARG A 503 10.35 -19.44 21.31
CA ARG A 503 11.31 -18.63 22.08
C ARG A 503 10.92 -18.49 23.56
N GLU A 504 9.64 -18.63 23.89
CA GLU A 504 9.15 -18.55 25.27
C GLU A 504 9.54 -19.75 26.11
N ILE A 505 9.54 -20.97 25.57
CA ILE A 505 9.95 -22.17 26.32
C ILE A 505 11.46 -22.10 26.60
N GLU A 506 12.25 -21.68 25.62
CA GLU A 506 13.69 -21.47 25.78
C GLU A 506 14.03 -20.28 26.69
N GLU A 507 13.28 -19.18 26.61
CA GLU A 507 13.44 -18.01 27.48
C GLU A 507 13.02 -18.31 28.92
N ILE A 508 11.92 -19.05 29.13
CA ILE A 508 11.49 -19.52 30.46
C ILE A 508 12.49 -20.55 30.99
N GLY A 509 12.97 -21.47 30.14
CA GLY A 509 14.02 -22.42 30.49
C GLY A 509 15.30 -21.70 30.92
N GLY A 510 15.76 -20.72 30.15
CA GLY A 510 16.91 -19.88 30.47
C GLY A 510 16.69 -19.03 31.73
N PHE A 511 15.49 -18.50 31.94
CA PHE A 511 15.12 -17.76 33.15
C PHE A 511 15.19 -18.65 34.39
N LEU A 512 14.65 -19.87 34.33
CA LEU A 512 14.70 -20.83 35.44
C LEU A 512 16.14 -21.24 35.75
N VAL A 513 16.95 -21.54 34.72
CA VAL A 513 18.38 -21.84 34.93
C VAL A 513 19.12 -20.64 35.55
N ALA A 514 18.84 -19.42 35.10
CA ALA A 514 19.42 -18.20 35.67
C ALA A 514 19.00 -17.93 37.13
N HIS A 515 17.83 -18.44 37.56
CA HIS A 515 17.36 -18.36 38.94
C HIS A 515 17.80 -19.55 39.82
N GLY A 516 18.78 -20.34 39.34
CA GLY A 516 19.42 -21.40 40.13
C GLY A 516 18.72 -22.75 40.06
N TYR A 517 17.74 -22.93 39.17
CA TYR A 517 17.20 -24.26 38.89
C TYR A 517 18.21 -25.08 38.06
N ASP A 518 18.34 -26.36 38.41
CA ASP A 518 19.25 -27.29 37.73
C ASP A 518 18.87 -27.47 36.25
N ALA A 519 19.84 -27.29 35.35
CA ALA A 519 19.62 -27.29 33.91
C ALA A 519 19.06 -28.62 33.39
N ALA A 520 19.48 -29.76 33.96
CA ALA A 520 18.98 -31.07 33.55
C ALA A 520 17.52 -31.28 33.99
N LYS A 521 17.13 -30.77 35.15
CA LYS A 521 15.73 -30.78 35.61
C LYS A 521 14.83 -29.84 34.81
N VAL A 522 15.32 -28.64 34.46
CA VAL A 522 14.59 -27.72 33.58
C VAL A 522 14.39 -28.35 32.20
N GLN A 523 15.41 -28.99 31.63
CA GLN A 523 15.28 -29.76 30.38
C GLN A 523 14.30 -30.92 30.50
N GLN A 524 14.34 -31.71 31.58
CA GLN A 524 13.37 -32.79 31.79
C GLN A 524 11.93 -32.29 31.93
N PHE A 525 11.74 -31.14 32.57
CA PHE A 525 10.43 -30.52 32.74
C PHE A 525 9.82 -30.08 31.41
N PHE A 526 10.63 -29.48 30.52
CA PHE A 526 10.19 -29.10 29.18
C PHE A 526 10.30 -30.21 28.14
N ALA A 527 10.93 -31.35 28.46
CA ALA A 527 11.13 -32.47 27.53
C ALA A 527 9.83 -32.95 26.85
N PRO A 528 8.66 -33.03 27.52
CA PRO A 528 7.40 -33.40 26.87
C PRO A 528 6.93 -32.38 25.82
N LEU A 529 7.26 -31.09 26.01
CA LEU A 529 6.97 -30.00 25.07
C LEU A 529 8.03 -29.87 23.97
N ALA A 530 9.23 -30.42 24.19
CA ALA A 530 10.34 -30.46 23.25
C ALA A 530 10.37 -31.72 22.36
N ARG A 531 9.61 -32.78 22.69
CA ARG A 531 9.47 -34.00 21.88
C ARG A 531 8.72 -33.69 20.57
N GLY A 532 9.47 -33.21 19.58
CA GLY A 532 8.98 -32.76 18.27
C GLY A 532 9.72 -31.54 17.74
N VAL A 533 10.44 -30.82 18.62
CA VAL A 533 11.15 -29.57 18.32
C VAL A 533 12.55 -29.83 17.73
N ASP A 534 13.18 -30.97 18.03
CA ASP A 534 14.55 -31.31 17.62
C ASP A 534 14.65 -32.25 16.40
N VAL A 535 13.53 -32.60 15.75
CA VAL A 535 13.58 -33.39 14.52
C VAL A 535 13.91 -32.45 13.36
N ILE A 536 15.19 -32.09 13.28
CA ILE A 536 15.76 -31.40 12.14
C ILE A 536 15.59 -32.29 10.92
N ASP A 537 14.86 -31.80 9.91
CA ASP A 537 14.83 -32.47 8.61
C ASP A 537 16.20 -32.31 7.94
N LYS A 538 17.05 -33.33 8.14
CA LYS A 538 18.41 -33.39 7.58
C LYS A 538 18.41 -33.34 6.06
N THR A 539 17.32 -33.73 5.39
CA THR A 539 17.22 -33.68 3.92
C THR A 539 17.02 -32.24 3.45
N GLN A 540 16.21 -31.45 4.16
CA GLN A 540 16.02 -30.03 3.87
C GLN A 540 17.26 -29.20 4.26
N HIS A 541 17.89 -29.53 5.39
CA HIS A 541 19.12 -28.89 5.86
C HIS A 541 20.35 -29.15 4.98
N ALA A 542 20.27 -30.09 4.02
CA ALA A 542 21.32 -30.30 3.02
C ALA A 542 21.43 -29.14 2.02
N ARG A 543 20.37 -28.33 1.88
CA ARG A 543 20.35 -27.15 1.01
C ARG A 543 20.90 -25.92 1.74
N GLU A 544 21.49 -25.00 0.97
CA GLU A 544 21.99 -23.73 1.52
C GLU A 544 20.87 -22.87 2.12
N PHE A 545 19.69 -22.92 1.50
CA PHE A 545 18.47 -22.26 1.97
C PHE A 545 17.32 -23.26 2.00
N TYR A 546 16.49 -23.18 3.02
CA TYR A 546 15.36 -24.08 3.22
C TYR A 546 14.24 -23.44 4.04
N ALA A 547 13.02 -23.90 3.82
CA ALA A 547 11.90 -23.65 4.72
C ALA A 547 10.98 -24.87 4.83
N TYR A 548 10.53 -25.19 6.04
CA TYR A 548 9.62 -26.31 6.31
C TYR A 548 8.80 -26.08 7.58
N LEU A 549 7.78 -26.91 7.79
CA LEU A 549 7.07 -26.99 9.07
C LEU A 549 7.61 -28.17 9.88
N ASP A 550 7.99 -27.94 11.13
CA ASP A 550 8.40 -29.01 12.03
C ASP A 550 7.23 -29.95 12.38
N GLY A 551 7.50 -31.03 13.11
CA GLY A 551 6.47 -32.00 13.52
C GLY A 551 5.33 -31.41 14.38
N ASN A 552 5.52 -30.20 14.91
CA ASN A 552 4.55 -29.45 15.70
C ASN A 552 3.82 -28.35 14.89
N GLY A 553 4.12 -28.21 13.59
CA GLY A 553 3.54 -27.18 12.72
C GLY A 553 4.19 -25.80 12.83
N HIS A 554 5.38 -25.72 13.43
CA HIS A 554 6.15 -24.47 13.51
C HIS A 554 6.96 -24.24 12.25
N LEU A 555 6.97 -22.99 11.81
CA LEU A 555 7.74 -22.58 10.65
C LEU A 555 9.23 -22.47 10.99
N VAL A 556 10.04 -23.28 10.33
CA VAL A 556 11.49 -23.11 10.25
C VAL A 556 11.80 -22.40 8.94
N ASN A 557 12.36 -21.18 9.02
CA ASN A 557 12.69 -20.36 7.85
C ASN A 557 14.17 -19.98 7.84
N GLU A 558 14.93 -20.51 6.88
CA GLU A 558 16.27 -20.07 6.48
C GLU A 558 16.32 -19.92 4.95
N GLY A 559 15.24 -19.40 4.36
CA GLY A 559 15.07 -19.28 2.91
C GLY A 559 14.09 -18.16 2.55
N ILE A 560 13.22 -18.39 1.57
CA ILE A 560 12.16 -17.46 1.18
C ILE A 560 10.81 -18.12 1.49
N VAL A 561 10.02 -17.48 2.34
CA VAL A 561 8.66 -17.91 2.70
C VAL A 561 7.65 -16.86 2.27
N ALA A 562 6.54 -17.31 1.68
CA ALA A 562 5.43 -16.47 1.25
C ALA A 562 4.12 -16.85 1.93
N SER A 563 3.31 -15.85 2.28
CA SER A 563 1.91 -16.03 2.67
C SER A 563 1.06 -16.49 1.48
N MET A 564 0.00 -17.25 1.72
CA MET A 564 -0.95 -17.63 0.67
C MET A 564 -1.61 -16.45 -0.06
N ALA A 565 -1.89 -15.34 0.65
CA ALA A 565 -2.44 -14.12 0.05
C ALA A 565 -1.53 -13.54 -1.05
N LEU A 566 -0.22 -13.60 -0.86
CA LEU A 566 0.74 -13.19 -1.88
C LEU A 566 0.72 -14.11 -3.10
N LEU A 567 0.59 -15.42 -2.89
CA LEU A 567 0.55 -16.39 -3.99
C LEU A 567 -0.73 -16.25 -4.83
N GLN A 568 -1.84 -15.86 -4.21
CA GLN A 568 -3.09 -15.55 -4.92
C GLN A 568 -2.92 -14.35 -5.85
N GLU A 569 -2.36 -13.24 -5.35
CA GLU A 569 -2.08 -12.08 -6.19
C GLU A 569 -1.03 -12.36 -7.27
N LEU A 570 0.01 -13.14 -6.94
CA LEU A 570 0.98 -13.60 -7.93
C LEU A 570 0.29 -14.45 -9.02
N SER A 571 -0.61 -15.35 -8.64
CA SER A 571 -1.34 -16.19 -9.59
C SER A 571 -2.15 -15.34 -10.57
N ASN A 572 -2.78 -14.26 -10.09
CA ASN A 572 -3.50 -13.32 -10.94
C ASN A 572 -2.54 -12.57 -11.87
N GLU A 573 -1.40 -12.13 -11.36
CA GLU A 573 -0.38 -11.41 -12.13
C GLU A 573 0.24 -12.28 -13.24
N LEU A 574 0.58 -13.54 -12.93
CA LEU A 574 1.11 -14.50 -13.91
C LEU A 574 0.10 -14.82 -15.02
N ALA A 575 -1.18 -14.99 -14.66
CA ALA A 575 -2.25 -15.20 -15.62
C ALA A 575 -2.42 -13.99 -16.56
N ASN A 576 -2.39 -12.77 -16.00
CA ASN A 576 -2.48 -11.53 -16.79
C ASN A 576 -1.28 -11.33 -17.73
N GLU A 577 -0.08 -11.79 -17.35
CA GLU A 577 1.12 -11.76 -18.19
C GLU A 577 1.27 -12.97 -19.12
N ALA A 578 0.32 -13.92 -19.10
CA ALA A 578 0.39 -15.18 -19.85
C ALA A 578 1.70 -15.96 -19.63
N GLN A 579 2.20 -15.96 -18.39
CA GLN A 579 3.42 -16.67 -18.01
C GLN A 579 3.18 -18.19 -17.97
N PRO A 580 3.99 -19.01 -18.68
CA PRO A 580 3.85 -20.47 -18.64
C PRO A 580 4.28 -21.02 -17.28
N LEU A 581 3.51 -22.00 -16.79
CA LEU A 581 3.79 -22.73 -15.57
C LEU A 581 4.35 -24.13 -15.89
N SER A 582 5.21 -24.64 -15.03
CA SER A 582 5.78 -25.98 -15.13
C SER A 582 5.78 -26.66 -13.76
N ARG A 583 5.55 -27.98 -13.72
CA ARG A 583 5.80 -28.81 -12.54
C ARG A 583 7.27 -29.26 -12.55
N LEU A 584 7.94 -29.10 -11.42
CA LEU A 584 9.33 -29.50 -11.21
C LEU A 584 9.38 -30.65 -10.22
N ARG A 585 10.17 -31.68 -10.54
CA ARG A 585 10.57 -32.71 -9.60
C ARG A 585 12.03 -32.49 -9.21
N THR A 586 12.28 -32.48 -7.91
CA THR A 586 13.63 -32.30 -7.35
C THR A 586 13.85 -33.33 -6.23
N ALA A 587 15.12 -33.53 -5.85
CA ALA A 587 15.50 -34.33 -4.69
C ALA A 587 14.83 -33.90 -3.37
N TYR A 588 14.30 -32.67 -3.29
CA TYR A 588 13.75 -32.07 -2.07
C TYR A 588 12.23 -31.95 -2.06
N GLY A 589 11.57 -32.28 -3.18
CA GLY A 589 10.12 -32.23 -3.34
C GLY A 589 9.66 -31.76 -4.73
N ASN A 590 8.35 -31.75 -4.91
CA ASN A 590 7.71 -31.20 -6.11
C ASN A 590 7.44 -29.70 -5.92
N TYR A 591 7.65 -28.94 -7.00
CA TYR A 591 7.41 -27.50 -7.04
C TYR A 591 6.59 -27.13 -8.28
N ILE A 592 5.80 -26.07 -8.19
CA ILE A 592 5.21 -25.41 -9.35
C ILE A 592 6.04 -24.17 -9.65
N ALA A 593 6.48 -24.00 -10.90
CA ALA A 593 7.47 -23.00 -11.27
C ALA A 593 7.11 -22.21 -12.52
N PHE A 594 7.74 -21.05 -12.65
CA PHE A 594 7.74 -20.22 -13.86
C PHE A 594 9.13 -19.64 -14.10
N ALA A 595 9.37 -19.10 -15.29
CA ALA A 595 10.63 -18.45 -15.64
C ALA A 595 10.66 -17.01 -15.11
N PRO A 596 11.53 -16.65 -14.14
CA PRO A 596 11.45 -15.36 -13.46
C PRO A 596 12.11 -14.21 -14.24
N ALA A 597 12.76 -14.47 -15.37
CA ALA A 597 13.55 -13.49 -16.13
C ALA A 597 14.66 -12.81 -15.29
N ILE A 598 15.31 -13.59 -14.41
CA ILE A 598 16.45 -13.14 -13.60
C ILE A 598 17.73 -13.77 -14.17
N PRO A 599 18.80 -13.00 -14.43
CA PRO A 599 20.05 -13.56 -14.96
C PRO A 599 20.60 -14.70 -14.08
N GLY A 600 20.75 -15.90 -14.63
CA GLY A 600 21.27 -17.06 -13.92
C GLY A 600 20.27 -17.76 -12.99
N VAL A 601 18.97 -17.47 -13.10
CA VAL A 601 17.89 -18.31 -12.54
C VAL A 601 16.99 -18.73 -13.69
N GLU A 602 16.93 -20.04 -13.97
CA GLU A 602 16.11 -20.54 -15.07
C GLU A 602 14.65 -20.67 -14.64
N LEU A 603 14.43 -21.24 -13.45
CA LEU A 603 13.10 -21.52 -12.93
C LEU A 603 12.99 -21.08 -11.47
N LEU A 604 11.83 -20.55 -11.12
CA LEU A 604 11.49 -20.22 -9.75
C LEU A 604 10.33 -21.10 -9.29
N GLY A 605 10.62 -22.06 -8.41
CA GLY A 605 9.64 -23.01 -7.89
C GLY A 605 9.01 -22.57 -6.58
N MET A 606 7.75 -22.96 -6.40
CA MET A 606 6.92 -22.70 -5.23
C MET A 606 6.32 -24.01 -4.73
N ARG A 607 6.27 -24.19 -3.41
CA ARG A 607 5.70 -25.38 -2.76
C ARG A 607 4.97 -24.97 -1.49
N LEU A 608 3.71 -25.41 -1.33
CA LEU A 608 2.98 -25.22 -0.08
C LEU A 608 3.61 -26.06 1.02
N LEU A 609 3.82 -25.44 2.19
CA LEU A 609 4.32 -26.12 3.38
C LEU A 609 3.18 -26.54 4.31
N GLY A 610 2.07 -25.80 4.29
CA GLY A 610 0.87 -26.06 5.08
C GLY A 610 0.51 -24.91 6.02
N MET A 611 -0.26 -25.22 7.07
CA MET A 611 -0.73 -24.25 8.05
C MET A 611 0.27 -24.10 9.20
N THR A 612 0.67 -22.88 9.51
CA THR A 612 1.50 -22.58 10.68
C THR A 612 0.78 -21.67 11.67
N ALA A 613 1.01 -21.90 12.97
CA ALA A 613 0.50 -21.05 14.04
C ALA A 613 1.59 -20.03 14.43
N LEU A 614 1.35 -18.75 14.13
CA LEU A 614 2.29 -17.67 14.43
C LEU A 614 1.78 -16.82 15.59
N LYS A 615 2.67 -16.40 16.49
CA LYS A 615 2.30 -15.64 17.68
C LYS A 615 1.53 -14.36 17.32
N GLY A 616 0.29 -14.28 17.84
CA GLY A 616 -0.59 -13.12 17.69
C GLY A 616 -1.36 -13.07 16.36
N LEU A 617 -1.40 -14.18 15.63
CA LEU A 617 -2.11 -14.34 14.36
C LEU A 617 -2.91 -15.64 14.38
N ASP A 618 -3.94 -15.71 13.54
CA ASP A 618 -4.63 -16.97 13.24
C ASP A 618 -3.68 -17.91 12.49
N LYS A 619 -4.06 -19.19 12.32
CA LYS A 619 -3.27 -20.13 11.51
C LYS A 619 -3.20 -19.64 10.06
N ILE A 620 -2.00 -19.55 9.51
CA ILE A 620 -1.75 -19.02 8.17
C ILE A 620 -1.17 -20.12 7.27
N GLU A 621 -1.68 -20.23 6.06
CA GLU A 621 -1.13 -21.09 5.00
C GLU A 621 0.12 -20.43 4.40
N VAL A 622 1.23 -21.16 4.37
CA VAL A 622 2.53 -20.66 3.91
C VAL A 622 3.16 -21.55 2.85
N ALA A 623 3.97 -20.94 1.98
CA ALA A 623 4.74 -21.64 0.95
C ALA A 623 6.22 -21.28 1.01
N GLU A 624 7.05 -22.22 0.60
CA GLU A 624 8.45 -21.99 0.27
C GLU A 624 8.57 -21.52 -1.19
N ILE A 625 9.51 -20.60 -1.43
CA ILE A 625 9.95 -20.20 -2.76
C ILE A 625 11.43 -20.53 -2.91
N ALA A 626 11.78 -21.25 -3.98
CA ALA A 626 13.14 -21.71 -4.25
C ALA A 626 13.56 -21.41 -5.70
N PRO A 627 14.69 -20.69 -5.92
CA PRO A 627 15.26 -20.55 -7.25
C PRO A 627 16.02 -21.82 -7.65
N PHE A 628 15.93 -22.18 -8.93
CA PHE A 628 16.63 -23.31 -9.50
C PHE A 628 17.49 -22.89 -10.70
N SER A 629 18.72 -23.41 -10.72
CA SER A 629 19.68 -23.27 -11.80
C SER A 629 19.59 -24.45 -12.79
N SER A 630 20.23 -24.29 -13.95
CA SER A 630 20.36 -25.36 -14.94
C SER A 630 20.98 -26.62 -14.31
N GLY A 631 20.26 -27.75 -14.38
CA GLY A 631 20.73 -29.06 -13.88
C GLY A 631 20.47 -29.36 -12.41
N GLU A 632 19.81 -28.46 -11.65
CA GLU A 632 19.36 -28.74 -10.26
C GLU A 632 17.98 -29.42 -10.19
N VAL A 633 17.32 -29.58 -11.34
CA VAL A 633 15.97 -30.14 -11.46
C VAL A 633 16.04 -31.47 -12.19
N ASP A 634 15.44 -32.50 -11.60
CA ASP A 634 15.46 -33.86 -12.16
C ASP A 634 14.50 -33.98 -13.35
N GLU A 635 13.33 -33.32 -13.26
CA GLU A 635 12.29 -33.37 -14.30
C GLU A 635 11.51 -32.04 -14.36
N VAL A 636 11.27 -31.54 -15.57
CA VAL A 636 10.48 -30.33 -15.85
C VAL A 636 9.33 -30.71 -16.77
N VAL A 637 8.09 -30.60 -16.27
CA VAL A 637 6.88 -30.90 -17.04
C VAL A 637 6.08 -29.60 -17.24
N PRO A 638 5.92 -29.09 -18.48
CA PRO A 638 5.10 -27.92 -18.73
C PRO A 638 3.62 -28.22 -18.40
N LEU A 639 2.90 -27.24 -17.86
CA LEU A 639 1.50 -27.36 -17.49
C LEU A 639 0.62 -26.55 -18.46
N ASP A 640 -0.61 -27.02 -18.67
CA ASP A 640 -1.57 -26.35 -19.52
C ASP A 640 -1.99 -24.99 -18.93
N SER A 641 -2.12 -23.97 -19.79
CA SER A 641 -2.26 -22.55 -19.41
C SER A 641 -3.59 -22.14 -18.75
N SER A 642 -4.50 -23.09 -18.52
CA SER A 642 -5.84 -22.80 -17.99
C SER A 642 -5.93 -22.84 -16.46
N GLU A 643 -5.00 -23.54 -15.79
CA GLU A 643 -5.04 -23.69 -14.35
C GLU A 643 -4.23 -22.60 -13.63
N SER A 644 -4.79 -22.05 -12.55
CA SER A 644 -4.12 -21.03 -11.76
C SER A 644 -3.03 -21.63 -10.87
N LEU A 645 -1.95 -20.87 -10.63
CA LEU A 645 -0.81 -21.29 -9.78
C LEU A 645 -1.30 -21.82 -8.42
N VAL A 646 -2.24 -21.13 -7.79
CA VAL A 646 -2.79 -21.52 -6.49
C VAL A 646 -3.51 -22.87 -6.53
N THR A 647 -4.26 -23.13 -7.61
CA THR A 647 -4.98 -24.41 -7.77
C THR A 647 -4.00 -25.56 -7.89
N LEU A 648 -2.97 -25.37 -8.72
CA LEU A 648 -1.89 -26.34 -8.93
C LEU A 648 -1.12 -26.63 -7.63
N LEU A 649 -0.79 -25.59 -6.86
CA LEU A 649 -0.10 -25.72 -5.58
C LEU A 649 -0.91 -26.55 -4.58
N ARG A 650 -2.22 -26.28 -4.45
CA ARG A 650 -3.11 -27.01 -3.53
C ARG A 650 -3.29 -28.47 -3.95
N HIS A 651 -3.44 -28.71 -5.25
CA HIS A 651 -3.53 -30.06 -5.80
C HIS A 651 -2.28 -30.89 -5.48
N ASP A 652 -1.08 -30.35 -5.74
CA ASP A 652 0.18 -31.05 -5.44
C ASP A 652 0.36 -31.27 -3.92
N PHE A 653 -0.08 -30.33 -3.08
CA PHE A 653 -0.02 -30.47 -1.63
C PHE A 653 -0.92 -31.62 -1.11
N HIS A 654 -2.16 -31.71 -1.60
CA HIS A 654 -3.07 -32.79 -1.22
C HIS A 654 -2.56 -34.16 -1.67
N LEU A 655 -2.05 -34.27 -2.90
CA LEU A 655 -1.44 -35.51 -3.40
C LEU A 655 -0.26 -35.96 -2.53
N GLN A 656 0.58 -35.03 -2.08
CA GLN A 656 1.70 -35.35 -1.18
C GLN A 656 1.22 -35.81 0.19
N GLN A 657 0.16 -35.24 0.74
CA GLN A 657 -0.43 -35.71 2.00
C GLN A 657 -1.03 -37.10 1.86
N GLU A 658 -1.76 -37.37 0.77
CA GLU A 658 -2.34 -38.69 0.49
C GLU A 658 -1.24 -39.76 0.36
N LEU A 659 -0.18 -39.48 -0.40
CA LEU A 659 0.97 -40.39 -0.57
C LEU A 659 1.78 -40.61 0.71
N SER A 660 1.81 -39.60 1.59
CA SER A 660 2.47 -39.68 2.90
C SER A 660 1.61 -40.46 3.91
N SER A 661 0.27 -40.34 3.80
CA SER A 661 -0.70 -41.08 4.62
C SER A 661 -0.88 -42.53 4.18
N SER A 662 -0.66 -42.86 2.91
CA SER A 662 -0.82 -44.21 2.35
C SER A 662 0.37 -45.15 2.59
N GLY A 663 1.42 -44.72 3.31
CA GLY A 663 2.58 -45.55 3.64
C GLY A 663 3.51 -45.90 2.48
N ALA A 664 3.20 -45.48 1.25
CA ALA A 664 3.91 -45.88 0.02
C ALA A 664 5.36 -45.37 -0.04
N TRP A 665 5.71 -44.31 0.70
CA TRP A 665 7.08 -43.76 0.73
C TRP A 665 8.08 -44.57 1.57
N ARG A 666 7.65 -45.53 2.40
CA ARG A 666 8.60 -46.43 3.10
C ARG A 666 9.17 -47.54 2.23
N ALA A 667 8.62 -47.78 1.03
CA ALA A 667 9.06 -48.88 0.16
C ALA A 667 10.21 -48.52 -0.80
N ALA A 668 10.60 -47.24 -0.93
CA ALA A 668 11.55 -46.80 -1.97
C ALA A 668 12.93 -46.34 -1.48
N THR A 669 13.20 -46.32 -0.17
CA THR A 669 14.55 -46.05 0.35
C THR A 669 14.86 -47.00 1.50
N SER A 670 15.38 -48.19 1.17
CA SER A 670 16.12 -49.01 2.13
C SER A 670 17.45 -48.34 2.44
N ILE A 671 17.44 -47.38 3.35
CA ILE A 671 18.65 -46.95 4.07
C ILE A 671 18.47 -47.48 5.49
N ASP A 672 19.37 -48.38 5.87
CA ASP A 672 19.52 -48.90 7.23
C ASP A 672 19.52 -47.75 8.25
N THR A 673 18.37 -47.53 8.89
CA THR A 673 18.29 -46.82 10.16
C THR A 673 17.89 -47.85 11.21
N THR A 674 18.89 -48.31 11.96
CA THR A 674 18.74 -49.15 13.14
C THR A 674 18.11 -48.39 14.30
N THR A 675 16.84 -48.01 14.16
CA THR A 675 15.92 -47.68 15.27
C THR A 675 14.50 -47.74 14.74
N SER A 676 13.85 -48.91 14.87
CA SER A 676 12.42 -49.07 14.62
C SER A 676 11.63 -48.59 15.84
N GLU A 677 11.21 -47.33 15.86
CA GLU A 677 9.93 -47.01 16.49
C GLU A 677 8.84 -47.34 15.46
N GLN A 678 8.10 -48.44 15.69
CA GLN A 678 6.90 -48.73 14.93
C GLN A 678 5.92 -47.56 15.16
N ALA A 679 5.60 -46.85 14.09
CA ALA A 679 4.42 -45.99 14.08
C ALA A 679 3.23 -46.93 14.28
N LEU A 680 2.63 -46.92 15.47
CA LEU A 680 1.35 -47.57 15.72
C LEU A 680 0.36 -46.98 14.72
N GLN A 681 0.02 -47.75 13.69
CA GLN A 681 -1.01 -47.36 12.73
C GLN A 681 -2.34 -47.28 13.48
N SER A 682 -3.23 -46.38 13.06
CA SER A 682 -4.61 -46.38 13.56
C SER A 682 -5.26 -47.71 13.16
N GLU A 683 -5.73 -48.46 14.14
CA GLU A 683 -6.35 -49.77 13.96
C GLU A 683 -7.87 -49.64 14.00
N ILE A 684 -8.59 -50.53 13.33
CA ILE A 684 -10.05 -50.47 13.35
C ILE A 684 -10.55 -51.15 14.62
N VAL A 685 -11.40 -50.47 15.37
CA VAL A 685 -12.09 -51.05 16.52
C VAL A 685 -13.56 -51.28 16.22
N ILE A 686 -14.10 -52.40 16.70
CA ILE A 686 -15.51 -52.77 16.59
C ILE A 686 -16.05 -53.05 17.99
N CYS A 687 -17.05 -52.28 18.43
CA CYS A 687 -17.71 -52.48 19.71
C CYS A 687 -19.13 -53.00 19.48
N VAL A 688 -19.43 -54.17 20.04
CA VAL A 688 -20.73 -54.85 19.93
C VAL A 688 -21.34 -54.93 21.32
N ARG A 689 -22.61 -54.55 21.49
CA ARG A 689 -23.24 -54.62 22.82
C ARG A 689 -23.33 -56.07 23.33
N ALA A 690 -22.80 -56.34 24.53
CA ALA A 690 -22.53 -57.70 25.04
C ALA A 690 -23.75 -58.45 25.63
N ARG A 691 -24.89 -57.77 25.89
CA ARG A 691 -26.02 -58.31 26.67
C ARG A 691 -27.39 -58.27 26.00
N SER A 692 -27.45 -58.29 24.67
CA SER A 692 -28.71 -58.34 23.97
C SER A 692 -28.59 -59.12 22.66
N ASN A 693 -29.60 -59.96 22.38
CA ASN A 693 -29.74 -60.73 21.14
C ASN A 693 -30.73 -60.04 20.19
N ASP A 694 -31.01 -58.77 20.42
CA ASP A 694 -31.97 -58.02 19.62
C ASP A 694 -31.31 -57.50 18.34
N VAL A 695 -32.02 -57.60 17.22
CA VAL A 695 -31.49 -57.25 15.89
C VAL A 695 -31.28 -55.73 15.76
N GLU A 696 -31.86 -54.96 16.67
CA GLU A 696 -31.78 -53.49 16.78
C GLU A 696 -30.57 -52.98 17.60
N ASP A 697 -29.72 -53.86 18.15
CA ASP A 697 -28.56 -53.43 18.93
C ASP A 697 -27.53 -52.67 18.09
N GLU A 698 -26.90 -51.66 18.68
CA GLU A 698 -25.92 -50.80 18.01
C GLU A 698 -24.53 -51.47 17.95
N VAL A 699 -23.91 -51.43 16.77
CA VAL A 699 -22.48 -51.73 16.54
C VAL A 699 -21.76 -50.44 16.20
N LEU A 700 -20.69 -50.16 16.94
CA LEU A 700 -19.77 -49.05 16.70
C LEU A 700 -18.54 -49.58 15.97
N ILE A 701 -18.15 -48.98 14.85
CA ILE A 701 -16.89 -49.27 14.16
C ILE A 701 -16.16 -47.95 13.86
N GLY A 702 -14.85 -47.89 14.10
CA GLY A 702 -14.06 -46.68 13.83
C GLY A 702 -12.56 -46.87 13.90
N GLU A 703 -11.80 -45.83 13.57
CA GLU A 703 -10.33 -45.83 13.62
C GLU A 703 -9.85 -45.46 15.02
N TRP A 704 -9.32 -46.41 15.79
CA TRP A 704 -8.75 -46.14 17.10
C TRP A 704 -7.35 -45.54 17.00
N ASP A 705 -7.15 -44.41 17.67
CA ASP A 705 -5.85 -43.77 17.84
C ASP A 705 -5.28 -44.10 19.23
N PRO A 706 -4.24 -44.96 19.33
CA PRO A 706 -3.66 -45.38 20.60
C PRO A 706 -2.98 -44.25 21.39
N ARG A 707 -2.74 -43.08 20.79
CA ARG A 707 -2.14 -41.92 21.49
C ARG A 707 -3.16 -41.08 22.24
N SER A 708 -4.38 -40.96 21.71
CA SER A 708 -5.47 -40.18 22.30
C SER A 708 -6.50 -41.06 23.02
N ASP A 709 -6.52 -42.37 22.73
CA ASP A 709 -7.58 -43.31 23.12
C ASP A 709 -8.96 -42.90 22.56
N ASP A 710 -8.97 -42.17 21.45
CA ASP A 710 -10.17 -41.76 20.72
C ASP A 710 -10.41 -42.66 19.50
N VAL A 711 -11.69 -42.88 19.17
CA VAL A 711 -12.18 -43.51 17.95
C VAL A 711 -12.56 -42.42 16.96
N ARG A 712 -11.77 -42.30 15.90
CA ARG A 712 -11.99 -41.37 14.79
C ARG A 712 -12.93 -41.96 13.75
N ARG A 713 -13.69 -41.08 13.09
CA ARG A 713 -14.70 -41.43 12.06
C ARG A 713 -15.66 -42.56 12.48
N PRO A 714 -16.25 -42.49 13.69
CA PRO A 714 -17.08 -43.57 14.18
C PRO A 714 -18.35 -43.74 13.34
N LEU A 715 -18.63 -44.96 12.91
CA LEU A 715 -19.89 -45.36 12.30
C LEU A 715 -20.70 -46.19 13.30
N ARG A 716 -21.95 -45.81 13.46
CA ARG A 716 -22.93 -46.51 14.30
C ARG A 716 -23.99 -47.10 13.40
N MET A 717 -24.21 -48.41 13.49
CA MET A 717 -25.23 -49.09 12.71
C MET A 717 -25.88 -50.24 13.48
N PRO A 718 -27.13 -50.60 13.17
CA PRO A 718 -27.78 -51.76 13.76
C PRO A 718 -26.98 -53.04 13.49
N ARG A 719 -26.92 -53.94 14.46
CA ARG A 719 -26.16 -55.20 14.42
C ARG A 719 -26.63 -56.09 13.27
N GLY A 720 -27.93 -56.11 12.98
CA GLY A 720 -28.47 -56.82 11.82
C GLY A 720 -27.96 -56.29 10.48
N ASP A 721 -27.80 -54.97 10.36
CA ASP A 721 -27.26 -54.33 9.16
C ASP A 721 -25.75 -54.54 9.05
N PHE A 722 -25.03 -54.45 10.17
CA PHE A 722 -23.61 -54.81 10.23
C PHE A 722 -23.39 -56.26 9.74
N GLN A 723 -24.13 -57.23 10.28
CA GLN A 723 -24.03 -58.63 9.85
C GLN A 723 -24.37 -58.82 8.37
N ARG A 724 -25.36 -58.10 7.82
CA ARG A 724 -25.72 -58.17 6.40
C ARG A 724 -24.67 -57.52 5.49
N LEU A 725 -24.21 -56.31 5.83
CA LEU A 725 -23.24 -55.54 5.06
C LEU A 725 -21.89 -56.26 4.95
N PHE A 726 -21.49 -56.93 6.04
CA PHE A 726 -20.22 -57.65 6.10
C PHE A 726 -20.38 -59.18 5.90
N ALA A 727 -21.58 -59.65 5.54
CA ALA A 727 -21.92 -61.06 5.31
C ALA A 727 -21.52 -62.02 6.45
N LEU A 728 -21.63 -61.55 7.70
CA LEU A 728 -21.31 -62.30 8.91
C LEU A 728 -22.53 -63.12 9.37
N ARG A 729 -22.35 -64.42 9.63
CA ARG A 729 -23.42 -65.32 10.12
C ARG A 729 -23.14 -65.75 11.56
N GLY A 730 -24.13 -65.60 12.44
CA GLY A 730 -24.03 -66.01 13.85
C GLY A 730 -23.61 -64.88 14.79
N GLU A 731 -23.24 -65.24 16.03
CA GLU A 731 -22.71 -64.28 17.02
C GLU A 731 -21.37 -63.69 16.55
N LEU A 732 -21.12 -62.42 16.84
CA LEU A 732 -19.87 -61.77 16.44
C LEU A 732 -18.77 -62.22 17.39
N THR A 733 -17.85 -63.04 16.90
CA THR A 733 -16.67 -63.51 17.65
C THR A 733 -15.39 -63.02 16.96
N ALA A 734 -14.28 -63.02 17.70
CA ALA A 734 -12.97 -62.64 17.16
C ALA A 734 -12.58 -63.52 15.95
N GLU A 735 -12.94 -64.82 15.97
CA GLU A 735 -12.69 -65.77 14.89
C GLU A 735 -13.43 -65.38 13.59
N ILE A 736 -14.71 -65.01 13.69
CA ILE A 736 -15.52 -64.60 12.53
C ILE A 736 -15.03 -63.27 11.95
N LEU A 737 -14.61 -62.34 12.81
CA LEU A 737 -14.03 -61.07 12.39
C LEU A 737 -12.63 -61.25 11.78
N ALA A 738 -11.84 -62.22 12.24
CA ALA A 738 -10.55 -62.56 11.64
C ALA A 738 -10.72 -63.12 10.22
N ASP A 739 -11.67 -64.04 10.02
CA ASP A 739 -11.97 -64.65 8.71
C ASP A 739 -12.42 -63.61 7.65
N ARG A 740 -13.00 -62.49 8.09
CA ARG A 740 -13.56 -61.44 7.23
C ARG A 740 -12.90 -60.07 7.38
N LYS A 741 -11.76 -60.01 8.07
CA LYS A 741 -11.04 -58.78 8.43
C LYS A 741 -10.82 -57.82 7.26
N GLN A 742 -10.36 -58.34 6.12
CA GLN A 742 -10.08 -57.52 4.94
C GLN A 742 -11.36 -56.91 4.33
N SER A 743 -12.44 -57.71 4.26
CA SER A 743 -13.74 -57.23 3.77
C SER A 743 -14.37 -56.20 4.70
N VAL A 744 -14.16 -56.33 6.02
CA VAL A 744 -14.62 -55.35 7.00
C VAL A 744 -13.87 -54.01 6.84
N ARG A 745 -12.54 -54.05 6.70
CA ARG A 745 -11.72 -52.85 6.45
C ARG A 745 -12.12 -52.11 5.17
N GLU A 746 -12.17 -52.82 4.03
CA GLU A 746 -12.46 -52.21 2.72
C GLU A 746 -13.86 -51.59 2.60
N LEU A 747 -14.82 -52.12 3.35
CA LEU A 747 -16.20 -51.64 3.32
C LEU A 747 -16.41 -50.54 4.38
N TYR A 748 -15.71 -50.60 5.52
CA TYR A 748 -15.60 -49.46 6.45
C TYR A 748 -14.98 -48.24 5.78
N ASP A 749 -13.84 -48.38 5.09
CA ASP A 749 -13.16 -47.26 4.43
C ASP A 749 -14.05 -46.55 3.40
N ARG A 750 -14.90 -47.32 2.70
CA ARG A 750 -15.88 -46.76 1.75
C ARG A 750 -17.02 -46.01 2.44
N LEU A 751 -17.46 -46.48 3.60
CA LEU A 751 -18.57 -45.88 4.35
C LEU A 751 -18.10 -44.66 5.17
N SER A 752 -16.89 -44.70 5.73
CA SER A 752 -16.37 -43.65 6.63
C SER A 752 -16.06 -42.34 5.87
N LEU A 753 -15.67 -42.42 4.59
CA LEU A 753 -15.42 -41.26 3.72
C LEU A 753 -16.64 -40.36 3.50
N GLN A 754 -17.86 -40.85 3.74
CA GLN A 754 -19.11 -40.11 3.51
C GLN A 754 -19.66 -39.39 4.75
N THR A 755 -19.02 -39.55 5.92
CA THR A 755 -19.61 -39.14 7.21
C THR A 755 -18.63 -38.30 8.03
N LEU A 756 -18.99 -37.04 8.30
CA LEU A 756 -18.27 -36.12 9.21
C LEU A 756 -18.89 -36.22 10.61
N ILE A 757 -18.46 -37.19 11.41
CA ILE A 757 -18.90 -37.39 12.80
C ILE A 757 -17.70 -37.07 13.72
N PRO A 758 -17.88 -36.32 14.83
CA PRO A 758 -16.80 -36.03 15.77
C PRO A 758 -16.24 -37.30 16.42
N ASP A 759 -14.97 -37.23 16.81
CA ASP A 759 -14.25 -38.32 17.46
C ASP A 759 -14.92 -38.71 18.80
N LEU A 760 -14.88 -40.00 19.14
CA LEU A 760 -15.48 -40.58 20.34
C LEU A 760 -14.41 -41.15 21.27
N ALA A 761 -14.42 -40.79 22.55
CA ALA A 761 -13.56 -41.44 23.54
C ALA A 761 -13.83 -42.96 23.59
N PHE A 762 -12.78 -43.78 23.51
CA PHE A 762 -12.90 -45.23 23.41
C PHE A 762 -13.14 -45.92 24.76
N ALA A 763 -12.55 -45.39 25.85
CA ALA A 763 -12.62 -45.96 27.19
C ALA A 763 -14.01 -46.44 27.66
N PRO A 764 -15.13 -45.72 27.42
CA PRO A 764 -16.46 -46.19 27.82
C PRO A 764 -16.92 -47.49 27.14
N TYR A 765 -16.43 -47.78 25.93
CA TYR A 765 -16.78 -48.97 25.17
C TYR A 765 -15.86 -50.16 25.49
N ARG A 766 -14.59 -49.90 25.84
CA ARG A 766 -13.64 -50.93 26.27
C ARG A 766 -13.89 -51.37 27.71
N ASP A 767 -14.01 -50.40 28.63
CA ASP A 767 -13.94 -50.68 30.07
C ASP A 767 -15.34 -50.73 30.74
N GLY A 768 -16.40 -50.36 30.02
CA GLY A 768 -17.75 -50.19 30.56
C GLY A 768 -18.57 -51.49 30.76
N GLY A 769 -18.09 -52.64 30.26
CA GLY A 769 -18.76 -53.94 30.40
C GLY A 769 -20.10 -54.10 29.67
N GLU A 770 -20.58 -53.04 28.99
CA GLU A 770 -21.77 -53.06 28.13
C GLU A 770 -21.47 -53.53 26.71
N TYR A 771 -20.21 -53.44 26.26
CA TYR A 771 -19.76 -53.79 24.92
C TYR A 771 -18.64 -54.82 24.97
N ASP A 772 -18.64 -55.72 24.00
CA ASP A 772 -17.50 -56.52 23.58
C ASP A 772 -16.74 -55.72 22.50
N ALA A 773 -15.53 -55.27 22.83
CA ALA A 773 -14.68 -54.52 21.91
C ALA A 773 -13.67 -55.45 21.22
N TYR A 774 -13.52 -55.30 19.92
CA TYR A 774 -12.60 -56.07 19.07
C TYR A 774 -11.68 -55.13 18.32
N LEU A 775 -10.39 -55.37 18.41
CA LEU A 775 -9.34 -54.64 17.70
C LEU A 775 -8.96 -55.43 16.45
N LEU A 776 -9.16 -54.84 15.28
CA LEU A 776 -8.75 -55.42 14.01
C LEU A 776 -7.34 -54.90 13.70
N GLY A 777 -6.34 -55.44 14.41
CA GLY A 777 -4.90 -55.17 14.25
C GLY A 777 -4.24 -56.11 13.23
N GLU A 778 -3.02 -56.61 13.44
CA GLU A 778 -2.47 -57.74 12.66
C GLU A 778 -3.18 -59.06 12.98
N GLU A 779 -3.47 -59.30 14.25
CA GLU A 779 -4.41 -60.31 14.75
C GLU A 779 -5.71 -59.61 15.20
N VAL A 780 -6.83 -60.34 15.20
CA VAL A 780 -8.09 -59.80 15.74
C VAL A 780 -8.16 -60.13 17.23
N GLU A 781 -7.99 -59.11 18.06
CA GLU A 781 -7.96 -59.26 19.52
C GLU A 781 -9.29 -58.79 20.12
N LYS A 782 -9.75 -59.49 21.15
CA LYS A 782 -10.85 -58.99 21.99
C LYS A 782 -10.23 -58.20 23.15
N LEU A 783 -10.64 -56.94 23.30
CA LEU A 783 -10.12 -56.00 24.28
C LEU A 783 -10.81 -56.10 25.64
#